data_AF-A0A5J5GGS6-F1
#
_entry.id   AF-A0A5J5GGS6-F1
#
_cell.length_a   1.000
_cell.length_b   1.000
_cell.length_c   1.000
_cell.angle_alpha   90.00
_cell.angle_beta   90.00
_cell.angle_gamma   90.00
#
_symmetry.space_group_name_H-M   'P 1'
#
loop_
_entity.id
_entity.type
_entity.pdbx_description
1 polymer ?
#
loop_
_entity_poly.entity_id
_entity_poly.type
_entity_poly.pdbx_seq_one_letter_code
_entity_poly.pdbx_strand_id
1 'polypeptide(L)'
;MAKTQIALTAQALRQALKEAFPLTKFSVRSSAGCAINVSWTDLPSVAAVEAITDKYKNVSYDHHTGEILSGANTYVFCNVEYSPEFTAEVESRMPGFYLLPENKMYYNRKFGETVKQIWEEQNAATPEMEAEEAVTSEIMEVAEQTAEAETVTTVSAEPVNPEPVQSAQIPVQSITFLWAESSVIAENTTVSTFAEANAIIKRIAYEREYKEGYSKTAFIITWADGRTHDGRIDVSKSHINDTNPLGNHVYNFYMSIAGLKRPFQWSEDEYKNMLTSVYKMDDEKTAEVKHILAIYMFDDVSSSSDPDKKGKGEEEQTEAPTANETATEAAEPVYNAVSASTPETVSITLNAERNGVEIRFASIPSPEMIAQLKSNGFRWSKPQKMWYAKQSTNTIAFANSLEPTESPQGSAEPYTYPDININDIDTYTISKELQRREHDSNWIFRREEKDRTKEIQDYFTSWNETVSNICNTTDNQRIIYYLKKALQSFKKKYHANKIAYLTAKAATPNIAVTGRGGVNVNHYNKKMDRIDKLMKESIEITDYMKQAVDRAKRDIYKDERQAIQNQINSITDIDSAQFKTDKLPITVAGYTETKRVYIYKQYMIAKAWGCFRVFTLDGREIESNLKTTDTLTDAKRFVLYLVNKDQQNSTAV
;
A
#
# COMPACT_ATOMS: atom_id res chain seq x y z
N MET A 1 56.99 1.09 17.33
CA MET A 1 55.61 1.17 17.87
C MET A 1 54.81 0.01 17.29
N ALA A 2 53.93 -0.63 18.06
CA ALA A 2 53.01 -1.62 17.52
C ALA A 2 52.01 -0.93 16.57
N LYS A 3 51.70 -1.57 15.42
CA LYS A 3 50.62 -1.09 14.55
C LYS A 3 49.28 -1.32 15.26
N THR A 4 48.37 -0.36 15.19
CA THR A 4 47.00 -0.54 15.68
C THR A 4 46.27 -1.58 14.81
N GLN A 5 45.24 -2.24 15.37
CA GLN A 5 44.47 -3.26 14.65
C GLN A 5 43.93 -2.73 13.31
N ILE A 6 43.38 -1.51 13.31
CA ILE A 6 42.86 -0.83 12.11
C ILE A 6 43.97 -0.63 11.05
N ALA A 7 45.21 -0.36 11.45
CA ALA A 7 46.34 -0.23 10.53
C ALA A 7 46.78 -1.57 9.93
N LEU A 8 46.58 -2.69 10.65
CA LEU A 8 46.77 -4.04 10.11
C LEU A 8 45.62 -4.39 9.13
N THR A 9 44.36 -4.12 9.49
CA THR A 9 43.20 -4.28 8.59
C THR A 9 43.36 -3.47 7.31
N ALA A 10 43.80 -2.22 7.39
CA ALA A 10 44.06 -1.37 6.23
C ALA A 10 45.23 -1.87 5.36
N GLN A 11 46.23 -2.54 5.96
CA GLN A 11 47.32 -3.17 5.20
C GLN A 11 46.82 -4.43 4.46
N ALA A 12 46.02 -5.28 5.12
CA ALA A 12 45.43 -6.46 4.50
C ALA A 12 44.46 -6.09 3.37
N LEU A 13 43.60 -5.08 3.58
CA LEU A 13 42.69 -4.58 2.55
C LEU A 13 43.44 -4.03 1.33
N ARG A 14 44.54 -3.30 1.53
CA ARG A 14 45.37 -2.82 0.41
C ARG A 14 45.97 -3.96 -0.41
N GLN A 15 46.33 -5.08 0.23
CA GLN A 15 46.84 -6.25 -0.47
C GLN A 15 45.74 -6.91 -1.31
N ALA A 16 44.56 -7.17 -0.72
CA ALA A 16 43.43 -7.77 -1.42
C ALA A 16 42.94 -6.93 -2.63
N LEU A 17 42.91 -5.59 -2.49
CA LEU A 17 42.58 -4.70 -3.61
C LEU A 17 43.64 -4.73 -4.73
N LYS A 18 44.93 -4.89 -4.38
CA LYS A 18 46.01 -5.01 -5.37
C LYS A 18 45.98 -6.36 -6.10
N GLU A 19 45.56 -7.43 -5.42
CA GLU A 19 45.42 -8.76 -6.00
C GLU A 19 44.23 -8.84 -6.96
N ALA A 20 43.08 -8.27 -6.58
CA ALA A 20 41.89 -8.27 -7.43
C ALA A 20 41.94 -7.27 -8.61
N PHE A 21 42.66 -6.15 -8.44
CA PHE A 21 42.69 -5.06 -9.43
C PHE A 21 44.15 -4.61 -9.68
N PRO A 22 44.99 -5.44 -10.33
CA PRO A 22 46.43 -5.18 -10.46
C PRO A 22 46.78 -3.92 -11.28
N LEU A 23 45.86 -3.49 -12.15
CA LEU A 23 46.02 -2.30 -13.00
C LEU A 23 45.61 -0.99 -12.30
N THR A 24 44.80 -1.03 -11.23
CA THR A 24 44.27 0.17 -10.56
C THR A 24 45.07 0.52 -9.30
N LYS A 25 45.42 1.81 -9.16
CA LYS A 25 46.20 2.32 -8.02
C LYS A 25 45.31 2.83 -6.89
N PHE A 26 45.16 2.03 -5.83
CA PHE A 26 44.39 2.40 -4.63
C PHE A 26 45.20 3.18 -3.58
N SER A 27 44.63 4.28 -3.09
CA SER A 27 45.04 5.00 -1.89
C SER A 27 44.21 4.54 -0.69
N VAL A 28 44.77 3.67 0.15
CA VAL A 28 44.14 3.19 1.40
C VAL A 28 44.72 3.92 2.60
N ARG A 29 43.89 4.63 3.39
CA ARG A 29 44.30 5.41 4.57
C ARG A 29 43.42 5.13 5.78
N SER A 30 44.02 4.66 6.88
CA SER A 30 43.36 4.53 8.19
C SER A 30 43.35 5.86 8.95
N SER A 31 42.21 6.25 9.52
CA SER A 31 42.12 7.34 10.50
C SER A 31 42.37 6.81 11.93
N ALA A 32 42.63 7.71 12.88
CA ALA A 32 42.88 7.36 14.28
C ALA A 32 41.63 6.88 15.06
N GLY A 33 40.46 6.78 14.41
CA GLY A 33 39.18 6.48 15.06
C GLY A 33 38.27 5.61 14.19
N CYS A 34 38.57 4.31 14.11
CA CYS A 34 37.69 3.27 13.58
C CYS A 34 37.34 3.32 12.08
N ALA A 35 38.01 4.14 11.25
CA ALA A 35 37.68 4.26 9.82
C ALA A 35 38.88 4.04 8.88
N ILE A 36 38.61 3.40 7.75
CA ILE A 36 39.53 3.21 6.63
C ILE A 36 38.91 3.87 5.39
N ASN A 37 39.66 4.74 4.73
CA ASN A 37 39.26 5.38 3.47
C ASN A 37 40.04 4.73 2.33
N VAL A 38 39.31 4.25 1.32
CA VAL A 38 39.84 3.73 0.06
C VAL A 38 39.48 4.74 -1.02
N SER A 39 40.47 5.21 -1.78
CA SER A 39 40.22 6.01 -2.98
C SER A 39 41.02 5.55 -4.19
N TRP A 40 40.44 5.72 -5.37
CA TRP A 40 41.02 5.39 -6.67
C TRP A 40 40.41 6.30 -7.76
N THR A 41 40.93 6.17 -8.97
CA THR A 41 40.51 6.97 -10.13
C THR A 41 39.87 6.06 -11.18
N ASP A 42 38.78 6.52 -11.79
CA ASP A 42 38.03 5.85 -12.85
C ASP A 42 37.53 4.43 -12.51
N LEU A 43 38.19 3.39 -13.02
CA LEU A 43 37.81 1.99 -12.85
C LEU A 43 38.68 1.28 -11.79
N PRO A 44 38.15 0.30 -11.05
CA PRO A 44 36.86 -0.39 -11.24
C PRO A 44 35.66 0.35 -10.66
N SER A 45 34.45 -0.16 -10.93
CA SER A 45 33.21 0.39 -10.35
C SER A 45 33.17 0.30 -8.82
N VAL A 46 32.45 1.23 -8.16
CA VAL A 46 32.34 1.26 -6.68
C VAL A 46 31.80 -0.07 -6.13
N ALA A 47 30.80 -0.66 -6.78
CA ALA A 47 30.23 -1.94 -6.38
C ALA A 47 31.26 -3.10 -6.41
N ALA A 48 32.16 -3.12 -7.39
CA ALA A 48 33.22 -4.12 -7.46
C ALA A 48 34.26 -3.96 -6.33
N VAL A 49 34.55 -2.72 -5.93
CA VAL A 49 35.42 -2.44 -4.77
C VAL A 49 34.72 -2.78 -3.45
N GLU A 50 33.43 -2.47 -3.33
CA GLU A 50 32.64 -2.78 -2.13
C GLU A 50 32.51 -4.29 -1.87
N ALA A 51 32.36 -5.12 -2.92
CA ALA A 51 32.38 -6.58 -2.80
C ALA A 51 33.68 -7.14 -2.15
N ILE A 52 34.77 -6.37 -2.13
CA ILE A 52 36.02 -6.70 -1.43
C ILE A 52 36.10 -5.98 -0.08
N THR A 53 35.78 -4.68 -0.02
CA THR A 53 35.94 -3.88 1.21
C THR A 53 34.91 -4.23 2.29
N ASP A 54 33.73 -4.73 1.93
CA ASP A 54 32.68 -5.15 2.87
C ASP A 54 33.15 -6.24 3.83
N LYS A 55 34.01 -7.14 3.36
CA LYS A 55 34.63 -8.22 4.16
C LYS A 55 35.50 -7.70 5.31
N TYR A 56 35.85 -6.42 5.29
CA TYR A 56 36.66 -5.72 6.30
C TYR A 56 35.84 -4.72 7.14
N LYS A 57 34.53 -4.58 6.89
CA LYS A 57 33.61 -3.85 7.75
C LYS A 57 33.28 -4.72 8.97
N ASN A 58 33.26 -4.14 10.17
CA ASN A 58 32.94 -4.87 11.40
C ASN A 58 32.08 -3.98 12.32
N VAL A 59 31.03 -4.56 12.90
CA VAL A 59 30.21 -3.93 13.94
C VAL A 59 30.20 -4.86 15.15
N SER A 60 30.60 -4.33 16.30
CA SER A 60 30.64 -5.06 17.56
C SER A 60 29.38 -4.75 18.38
N TYR A 61 28.79 -5.79 18.96
CA TYR A 61 27.54 -5.71 19.71
C TYR A 61 27.77 -6.23 21.14
N ASP A 62 27.12 -5.60 22.11
CA ASP A 62 27.09 -6.10 23.47
C ASP A 62 26.25 -7.37 23.56
N HIS A 63 26.80 -8.43 24.17
CA HIS A 63 26.16 -9.75 24.23
C HIS A 63 24.99 -9.82 25.24
N HIS A 64 24.74 -8.76 26.01
CA HIS A 64 23.70 -8.70 27.03
C HIS A 64 22.62 -7.65 26.71
N THR A 65 22.99 -6.48 26.18
CA THR A 65 22.04 -5.43 25.80
C THR A 65 21.70 -5.38 24.31
N GLY A 66 22.53 -5.99 23.45
CA GLY A 66 22.43 -5.87 21.99
C GLY A 66 22.83 -4.49 21.44
N GLU A 67 23.34 -3.59 22.28
CA GLU A 67 23.78 -2.26 21.85
C GLU A 67 25.08 -2.31 21.06
N ILE A 68 25.26 -1.41 20.09
CA ILE A 68 26.48 -1.32 19.29
C ILE A 68 27.60 -0.70 20.13
N LEU A 69 28.69 -1.42 20.32
CA LEU A 69 29.82 -1.01 21.15
C LEU A 69 30.64 0.10 20.48
N SER A 70 30.53 1.31 21.01
CA SER A 70 31.27 2.47 20.50
C SER A 70 32.78 2.31 20.75
N GLY A 71 33.57 2.22 19.68
CA GLY A 71 35.04 2.18 19.72
C GLY A 71 35.68 0.87 19.23
N ALA A 72 34.89 -0.17 18.95
CA ALA A 72 35.39 -1.45 18.40
C ALA A 72 35.05 -1.67 16.91
N ASN A 73 34.15 -0.88 16.34
CA ASN A 73 33.70 -1.01 14.96
C ASN A 73 34.82 -0.68 13.95
N THR A 74 34.71 -1.21 12.73
CA THR A 74 35.56 -0.81 11.59
C THR A 74 34.67 -0.40 10.42
N TYR A 75 34.75 0.88 10.06
CA TYR A 75 34.06 1.46 8.91
C TYR A 75 35.01 1.55 7.71
N VAL A 76 34.55 1.16 6.53
CA VAL A 76 35.31 1.34 5.28
C VAL A 76 34.52 2.24 4.33
N PHE A 77 35.16 3.29 3.84
CA PHE A 77 34.58 4.28 2.92
C PHE A 77 35.28 4.20 1.57
N CYS A 78 34.50 3.98 0.51
CA CYS A 78 34.96 3.93 -0.87
C CYS A 78 34.70 5.29 -1.56
N ASN A 79 35.73 5.90 -2.15
CA ASN A 79 35.63 7.18 -2.85
C ASN A 79 36.32 7.07 -4.21
N VAL A 80 35.56 7.17 -5.30
CA VAL A 80 36.10 7.21 -6.65
C VAL A 80 36.13 8.64 -7.17
N GLU A 81 37.24 9.03 -7.80
CA GLU A 81 37.36 10.27 -8.56
C GLU A 81 37.34 9.93 -10.05
N TYR A 82 36.44 10.54 -10.82
CA TYR A 82 36.35 10.32 -12.26
C TYR A 82 37.12 11.39 -13.03
N SER A 83 37.94 10.99 -14.00
CA SER A 83 38.64 11.90 -14.92
C SER A 83 37.64 12.58 -15.87
N PRO A 84 37.91 13.81 -16.35
CA PRO A 84 37.06 14.47 -17.34
C PRO A 84 36.86 13.65 -18.61
N GLU A 85 37.91 12.93 -19.04
CA GLU A 85 37.91 12.09 -20.22
C GLU A 85 36.99 10.87 -20.05
N PHE A 86 37.11 10.15 -18.93
CA PHE A 86 36.22 9.03 -18.61
C PHE A 86 34.78 9.49 -18.35
N THR A 87 34.59 10.65 -17.73
CA THR A 87 33.26 11.28 -17.54
C THR A 87 32.58 11.51 -18.89
N ALA A 88 33.30 12.05 -19.88
CA ALA A 88 32.78 12.25 -21.23
C ALA A 88 32.47 10.92 -21.96
N GLU A 89 33.28 9.88 -21.76
CA GLU A 89 32.97 8.54 -22.28
C GLU A 89 31.67 7.99 -21.68
N VAL A 90 31.53 8.02 -20.36
CA VAL A 90 30.33 7.57 -19.64
C VAL A 90 29.10 8.35 -20.12
N GLU A 91 29.20 9.68 -20.22
CA GLU A 91 28.12 10.53 -20.73
C GLU A 91 27.74 10.22 -22.18
N SER A 92 28.70 9.87 -23.04
CA SER A 92 28.43 9.48 -24.44
C SER A 92 27.60 8.20 -24.56
N ARG A 93 27.70 7.29 -23.58
CA ARG A 93 26.91 6.06 -23.48
C ARG A 93 25.59 6.27 -22.72
N MET A 94 25.42 7.38 -22.01
CA MET A 94 24.18 7.69 -21.30
C MET A 94 23.10 8.21 -22.25
N PRO A 95 21.82 7.80 -22.09
CA PRO A 95 20.72 8.41 -22.85
C PRO A 95 20.66 9.92 -22.57
N GLY A 96 20.63 10.75 -23.62
CA GLY A 96 20.77 12.21 -23.51
C GLY A 96 19.78 12.91 -22.58
N PHE A 97 18.64 12.28 -22.26
CA PHE A 97 17.71 12.70 -21.21
C PHE A 97 18.39 12.93 -19.85
N TYR A 98 19.37 12.11 -19.47
CA TYR A 98 20.06 12.21 -18.18
C TYR A 98 21.11 13.33 -18.13
N LEU A 99 21.54 13.86 -19.28
CA LEU A 99 22.51 14.95 -19.40
C LEU A 99 21.87 16.34 -19.28
N LEU A 100 20.54 16.42 -19.20
CA LEU A 100 19.80 17.68 -19.08
C LEU A 100 19.94 18.27 -17.65
N PRO A 101 20.16 19.60 -17.50
CA PRO A 101 20.33 20.25 -16.19
C PRO A 101 19.20 19.98 -15.18
N GLU A 102 17.98 19.80 -15.69
CA GLU A 102 16.76 19.54 -14.91
C GLU A 102 16.77 18.14 -14.25
N ASN A 103 17.52 17.19 -14.82
CA ASN A 103 17.59 15.80 -14.38
C ASN A 103 18.79 15.47 -13.47
N LYS A 104 19.46 16.50 -12.90
CA LYS A 104 20.65 16.36 -12.05
C LYS A 104 20.50 15.37 -10.88
N MET A 105 19.28 15.16 -10.37
CA MET A 105 18.98 14.16 -9.34
C MET A 105 19.14 12.71 -9.83
N TYR A 106 18.89 12.46 -11.12
CA TYR A 106 18.97 11.13 -11.74
C TYR A 106 20.31 10.86 -12.43
N TYR A 107 21.01 11.92 -12.86
CA TYR A 107 22.34 11.86 -13.46
C TYR A 107 23.29 10.94 -12.69
N ASN A 108 23.52 11.21 -11.39
CA ASN A 108 24.46 10.44 -10.56
C ASN A 108 24.15 8.94 -10.51
N ARG A 109 22.85 8.56 -10.50
CA ARG A 109 22.44 7.16 -10.47
C ARG A 109 22.73 6.48 -11.81
N LYS A 110 22.30 7.09 -12.92
CA LYS A 110 22.52 6.54 -14.26
C LYS A 110 24.01 6.52 -14.62
N PHE A 111 24.78 7.51 -14.20
CA PHE A 111 26.24 7.55 -14.33
C PHE A 111 26.88 6.34 -13.63
N GLY A 112 26.52 6.07 -12.37
CA GLY A 112 27.00 4.89 -11.64
C GLY A 112 26.60 3.55 -12.27
N GLU A 113 25.36 3.44 -12.79
CA GLU A 113 24.91 2.28 -13.56
C GLU A 113 25.77 2.07 -14.83
N THR A 114 26.03 3.14 -15.60
CA THR A 114 26.82 3.07 -16.83
C THR A 114 28.29 2.74 -16.56
N VAL A 115 28.90 3.31 -15.50
CA VAL A 115 30.26 2.93 -15.05
C VAL A 115 30.33 1.44 -14.66
N LYS A 116 29.28 0.91 -14.02
CA LYS A 116 29.20 -0.52 -13.71
C LYS A 116 29.15 -1.36 -14.99
N GLN A 117 28.36 -0.97 -15.98
CA GLN A 117 28.27 -1.67 -17.28
C GLN A 117 29.62 -1.68 -18.01
N ILE A 118 30.31 -0.53 -18.11
CA ILE A 118 31.66 -0.44 -18.72
C ILE A 118 32.65 -1.36 -17.99
N TRP A 119 32.59 -1.44 -16.67
CA TRP A 119 33.42 -2.36 -15.88
C TRP A 119 33.08 -3.83 -16.18
N GLU A 120 31.80 -4.19 -16.25
CA GLU A 120 31.36 -5.56 -16.55
C GLU A 120 31.76 -5.97 -17.99
N GLU A 121 31.59 -5.09 -18.98
CA GLU A 121 32.06 -5.28 -20.37
C GLU A 121 33.57 -5.56 -20.43
N GLN A 122 34.40 -4.76 -19.74
CA GLN A 122 35.86 -4.93 -19.78
C GLN A 122 36.36 -6.25 -19.15
N ASN A 123 35.63 -6.80 -18.17
CA ASN A 123 35.96 -8.09 -17.55
C ASN A 123 35.26 -9.28 -18.24
N ALA A 124 34.18 -9.04 -18.97
CA ALA A 124 33.52 -10.05 -19.81
C ALA A 124 34.26 -10.29 -21.13
N ALA A 125 35.02 -9.30 -21.64
CA ALA A 125 35.86 -9.45 -22.83
C ALA A 125 37.14 -10.28 -22.60
N THR A 126 37.53 -10.53 -21.34
CA THR A 126 38.80 -11.21 -21.01
C THR A 126 38.79 -12.74 -21.23
N PRO A 127 37.71 -13.50 -20.93
CA PRO A 127 37.70 -14.95 -21.12
C PRO A 127 37.60 -15.40 -22.58
N GLU A 128 36.97 -14.62 -23.46
CA GLU A 128 36.74 -15.03 -24.86
C GLU A 128 38.00 -14.91 -25.72
N MET A 129 38.85 -13.89 -25.52
CA MET A 129 40.13 -13.79 -26.23
C MET A 129 41.12 -14.90 -25.85
N GLU A 130 41.23 -15.26 -24.56
CA GLU A 130 42.10 -16.37 -24.14
C GLU A 130 41.57 -17.73 -24.64
N ALA A 131 40.24 -17.87 -24.82
CA ALA A 131 39.65 -19.06 -25.40
C ALA A 131 39.86 -19.15 -26.93
N GLU A 132 39.67 -18.06 -27.68
CA GLU A 132 39.86 -18.07 -29.15
C GLU A 132 41.36 -18.20 -29.55
N GLU A 133 42.29 -17.64 -28.77
CA GLU A 133 43.74 -17.77 -29.04
C GLU A 133 44.28 -19.17 -28.65
N ALA A 134 43.70 -19.82 -27.63
CA ALA A 134 43.94 -21.23 -27.35
C ALA A 134 43.35 -22.15 -28.44
N VAL A 135 42.10 -21.92 -28.85
CA VAL A 135 41.44 -22.74 -29.88
C VAL A 135 42.09 -22.60 -31.26
N THR A 136 42.58 -21.42 -31.64
CA THR A 136 43.29 -21.23 -32.92
C THR A 136 44.69 -21.84 -32.94
N SER A 137 45.38 -21.94 -31.80
CA SER A 137 46.65 -22.67 -31.73
C SER A 137 46.45 -24.19 -31.74
N GLU A 138 45.44 -24.73 -31.04
CA GLU A 138 45.12 -26.16 -31.04
C GLU A 138 44.60 -26.65 -32.41
N ILE A 139 43.79 -25.86 -33.13
CA ILE A 139 43.28 -26.21 -34.47
C ILE A 139 44.40 -26.24 -35.53
N MET A 140 45.48 -25.47 -35.37
CA MET A 140 46.62 -25.51 -36.29
C MET A 140 47.54 -26.73 -36.09
N GLU A 141 47.57 -27.32 -34.89
CA GLU A 141 48.43 -28.48 -34.59
C GLU A 141 47.74 -29.84 -34.87
N VAL A 142 46.40 -29.90 -34.78
CA VAL A 142 45.61 -31.12 -35.08
C VAL A 142 45.40 -31.35 -36.59
N ALA A 143 45.48 -30.30 -37.42
CA ALA A 143 45.25 -30.40 -38.87
C ALA A 143 46.34 -31.16 -39.65
N GLU A 144 47.49 -31.46 -39.05
CA GLU A 144 48.59 -32.23 -39.66
C GLU A 144 48.57 -33.73 -39.27
N GLN A 145 47.67 -34.15 -38.35
CA GLN A 145 47.59 -35.54 -37.87
C GLN A 145 46.14 -36.05 -37.76
N THR A 146 45.48 -36.33 -38.88
CA THR A 146 44.60 -37.50 -39.10
C THR A 146 43.97 -37.49 -40.50
N ALA A 147 44.81 -37.70 -41.52
CA ALA A 147 44.31 -38.32 -42.75
C ALA A 147 44.38 -39.85 -42.55
N GLU A 148 43.24 -40.50 -42.28
CA GLU A 148 42.89 -41.89 -42.66
C GLU A 148 41.66 -42.44 -41.90
N ALA A 149 40.97 -43.40 -42.54
CA ALA A 149 39.96 -44.33 -42.01
C ALA A 149 38.52 -43.84 -41.72
N GLU A 150 37.63 -44.22 -42.65
CA GLU A 150 36.17 -44.35 -42.51
C GLU A 150 35.78 -45.40 -41.42
N THR A 151 34.61 -45.26 -40.76
CA THR A 151 33.41 -46.12 -41.02
C THR A 151 32.26 -46.01 -39.98
N VAL A 152 31.06 -46.11 -40.56
CA VAL A 152 29.70 -46.41 -40.03
C VAL A 152 29.59 -47.29 -38.77
N THR A 153 28.62 -46.97 -37.87
CA THR A 153 27.52 -47.89 -37.40
C THR A 153 26.49 -47.17 -36.51
N THR A 154 25.20 -47.46 -36.72
CA THR A 154 24.03 -47.05 -35.90
C THR A 154 23.47 -48.24 -35.11
N VAL A 155 23.01 -48.06 -33.85
CA VAL A 155 21.95 -48.90 -33.19
C VAL A 155 21.26 -48.15 -32.02
N SER A 156 19.93 -48.07 -32.12
CA SER A 156 18.83 -48.12 -31.11
C SER A 156 18.91 -47.49 -29.70
N ALA A 157 17.74 -47.03 -29.25
CA ALA A 157 17.42 -46.56 -27.90
C ALA A 157 16.57 -47.60 -27.12
N GLU A 158 16.50 -47.46 -25.79
CA GLU A 158 15.27 -47.57 -24.96
C GLU A 158 15.53 -47.08 -23.49
N PRO A 159 14.53 -46.94 -22.59
CA PRO A 159 14.31 -45.65 -21.93
C PRO A 159 14.57 -45.62 -20.40
N VAL A 160 14.67 -44.40 -19.84
CA VAL A 160 14.62 -44.16 -18.38
C VAL A 160 13.62 -43.05 -18.04
N ASN A 161 12.85 -43.33 -16.97
CA ASN A 161 11.77 -42.56 -16.36
C ASN A 161 12.18 -41.11 -15.98
N PRO A 162 11.32 -40.07 -16.17
CA PRO A 162 11.70 -38.69 -15.87
C PRO A 162 11.63 -38.36 -14.37
N GLU A 163 12.72 -37.78 -13.86
CA GLU A 163 12.71 -36.99 -12.62
C GLU A 163 12.05 -35.62 -12.85
N PRO A 164 11.54 -34.93 -11.81
CA PRO A 164 10.71 -33.75 -11.97
C PRO A 164 11.50 -32.57 -12.57
N VAL A 165 11.15 -32.20 -13.80
CA VAL A 165 11.71 -31.05 -14.51
C VAL A 165 11.43 -29.77 -13.72
N GLN A 166 12.49 -29.05 -13.35
CA GLN A 166 12.39 -27.67 -12.88
C GLN A 166 11.71 -26.83 -13.96
N SER A 167 10.54 -26.26 -13.66
CA SER A 167 9.75 -25.53 -14.65
C SER A 167 10.46 -24.23 -15.06
N ALA A 168 11.14 -24.27 -16.21
CA ALA A 168 11.65 -23.07 -16.87
C ALA A 168 10.48 -22.13 -17.19
N GLN A 169 10.62 -20.86 -16.86
CA GLN A 169 9.59 -19.86 -17.15
C GLN A 169 9.56 -19.54 -18.65
N ILE A 170 8.35 -19.32 -19.19
CA ILE A 170 8.13 -19.05 -20.61
C ILE A 170 8.36 -17.55 -20.86
N PRO A 171 9.34 -17.17 -21.71
CA PRO A 171 9.64 -15.78 -22.02
C PRO A 171 8.60 -15.19 -22.99
N VAL A 172 8.55 -13.86 -23.06
CA VAL A 172 7.76 -13.13 -24.06
C VAL A 172 8.38 -13.33 -25.45
N GLN A 173 7.53 -13.44 -26.48
CA GLN A 173 7.93 -13.51 -27.88
C GLN A 173 7.70 -12.18 -28.60
N SER A 174 6.56 -11.52 -28.34
CA SER A 174 6.24 -10.21 -28.90
C SER A 174 5.18 -9.46 -28.09
N ILE A 175 5.19 -8.14 -28.21
CA ILE A 175 4.19 -7.24 -27.65
C ILE A 175 3.75 -6.28 -28.78
N THR A 176 2.48 -6.36 -29.18
CA THR A 176 1.89 -5.51 -30.23
C THR A 176 0.95 -4.49 -29.61
N PHE A 177 1.24 -3.21 -29.78
CA PHE A 177 0.34 -2.10 -29.45
C PHE A 177 -0.66 -1.90 -30.58
N LEU A 178 -1.93 -2.26 -30.35
CA LEU A 178 -2.99 -2.18 -31.36
C LEU A 178 -3.29 -0.71 -31.70
N TRP A 179 -3.56 0.10 -30.67
CA TRP A 179 -3.86 1.52 -30.79
C TRP A 179 -3.48 2.27 -29.50
N ALA A 180 -3.26 3.59 -29.62
CA ALA A 180 -3.09 4.49 -28.48
C ALA A 180 -3.88 5.80 -28.71
N GLU A 181 -4.40 6.39 -27.64
CA GLU A 181 -4.97 7.76 -27.65
C GLU A 181 -3.89 8.86 -27.86
N SER A 182 -2.64 8.48 -28.16
CA SER A 182 -1.49 9.38 -28.21
C SER A 182 -0.73 9.20 -29.53
N SER A 183 -0.29 10.31 -30.12
CA SER A 183 0.50 10.44 -31.35
C SER A 183 1.86 9.74 -31.33
N VAL A 184 2.32 9.33 -30.14
CA VAL A 184 3.66 8.79 -29.86
C VAL A 184 4.00 7.53 -30.64
N ILE A 185 3.00 6.72 -31.00
CA ILE A 185 3.17 5.46 -31.74
C ILE A 185 2.16 5.31 -32.87
N ALA A 186 2.56 4.62 -33.93
CA ALA A 186 1.64 4.17 -34.96
C ALA A 186 0.83 2.95 -34.46
N GLU A 187 -0.36 2.77 -35.02
CA GLU A 187 -1.18 1.57 -34.80
C GLU A 187 -0.42 0.31 -35.21
N ASN A 188 -0.60 -0.78 -34.46
CA ASN A 188 0.07 -2.08 -34.64
C ASN A 188 1.61 -2.06 -34.49
N THR A 189 2.18 -1.08 -33.77
CA THR A 189 3.60 -1.09 -33.39
C THR A 189 3.93 -2.34 -32.57
N THR A 190 4.87 -3.17 -33.04
CA THR A 190 5.27 -4.41 -32.37
C THR A 190 6.72 -4.34 -31.89
N VAL A 191 6.96 -4.83 -30.68
CA VAL A 191 8.28 -4.93 -30.02
C VAL A 191 8.49 -6.34 -29.47
N SER A 192 9.73 -6.68 -29.12
CA SER A 192 10.13 -8.05 -28.75
C SER A 192 10.29 -8.27 -27.25
N THR A 193 10.48 -7.18 -26.49
CA THR A 193 10.80 -7.21 -25.04
C THR A 193 9.87 -6.33 -24.22
N PHE A 194 9.75 -6.61 -22.92
CA PHE A 194 9.04 -5.73 -21.99
C PHE A 194 9.75 -4.37 -21.86
N ALA A 195 11.08 -4.30 -21.94
CA ALA A 195 11.87 -3.08 -21.84
C ALA A 195 11.55 -2.09 -22.97
N GLU A 196 11.48 -2.57 -24.21
CA GLU A 196 11.03 -1.77 -25.37
C GLU A 196 9.59 -1.29 -25.20
N ALA A 197 8.68 -2.18 -24.77
CA ALA A 197 7.28 -1.84 -24.52
C ALA A 197 7.12 -0.80 -23.39
N ASN A 198 7.91 -0.94 -22.32
CA ASN A 198 7.95 -0.02 -21.19
C ASN A 198 8.54 1.34 -21.58
N ALA A 199 9.53 1.39 -22.48
CA ALA A 199 10.05 2.63 -23.02
C ALA A 199 8.99 3.38 -23.85
N ILE A 200 8.18 2.66 -24.65
CA ILE A 200 7.03 3.21 -25.38
C ILE A 200 5.99 3.80 -24.40
N ILE A 201 5.59 3.04 -23.37
CA ILE A 201 4.63 3.51 -22.36
C ILE A 201 5.16 4.76 -21.62
N LYS A 202 6.45 4.81 -21.29
CA LYS A 202 7.09 5.99 -20.68
C LYS A 202 7.09 7.20 -21.62
N ARG A 203 7.31 7.00 -22.92
CA ARG A 203 7.21 8.06 -23.94
C ARG A 203 5.77 8.59 -24.06
N ILE A 204 4.76 7.70 -24.00
CA ILE A 204 3.34 8.07 -23.94
C ILE A 204 2.98 8.86 -22.68
N ALA A 205 3.58 8.51 -21.54
CA ALA A 205 3.41 9.28 -20.31
C ALA A 205 4.10 10.67 -20.35
N TYR A 206 5.07 10.87 -21.25
CA TYR A 206 5.88 12.09 -21.37
C TYR A 206 5.36 13.12 -22.39
N GLU A 207 4.90 12.71 -23.58
CA GLU A 207 4.50 13.60 -24.70
C GLU A 207 3.27 14.50 -24.43
N ARG A 208 2.72 14.51 -23.21
CA ARG A 208 1.43 15.15 -22.89
C ARG A 208 1.47 16.68 -22.83
N GLU A 209 0.97 17.30 -23.90
CA GLU A 209 0.44 18.67 -23.90
C GLU A 209 -1.07 18.72 -23.55
N TYR A 210 -1.53 18.09 -22.46
CA TYR A 210 -2.96 18.14 -22.08
C TYR A 210 -3.29 18.22 -20.59
N LYS A 211 -4.39 18.94 -20.32
CA LYS A 211 -5.05 19.13 -19.03
C LYS A 211 -5.54 17.79 -18.46
N GLU A 212 -5.23 17.54 -17.19
CA GLU A 212 -5.82 16.56 -16.24
C GLU A 212 -6.42 15.26 -16.85
N GLY A 213 -5.67 14.15 -16.86
CA GLY A 213 -6.21 12.83 -17.23
C GLY A 213 -5.18 11.71 -17.44
N TYR A 214 -5.63 10.60 -18.04
CA TYR A 214 -4.85 9.44 -18.47
C TYR A 214 -5.06 9.15 -19.97
N SER A 215 -4.12 8.48 -20.64
CA SER A 215 -4.19 8.05 -22.04
C SER A 215 -4.39 6.54 -22.12
N LYS A 216 -5.34 6.06 -22.91
CA LYS A 216 -5.56 4.62 -23.09
C LYS A 216 -4.65 4.09 -24.19
N THR A 217 -4.11 2.90 -23.96
CA THR A 217 -3.30 2.14 -24.92
C THR A 217 -3.70 0.68 -24.86
N ALA A 218 -4.06 0.09 -25.99
CA ALA A 218 -4.39 -1.33 -26.11
C ALA A 218 -3.19 -2.12 -26.64
N PHE A 219 -3.01 -3.33 -26.12
CA PHE A 219 -1.87 -4.19 -26.44
C PHE A 219 -2.27 -5.66 -26.48
N ILE A 220 -1.48 -6.47 -27.19
CA ILE A 220 -1.47 -7.93 -27.14
C ILE A 220 -0.05 -8.37 -26.80
N ILE A 221 0.09 -9.24 -25.80
CA ILE A 221 1.34 -9.96 -25.49
C ILE A 221 1.21 -11.37 -26.07
N THR A 222 2.28 -11.86 -26.71
CA THR A 222 2.44 -13.24 -27.15
C THR A 222 3.67 -13.83 -26.47
N TRP A 223 3.56 -15.00 -25.85
CA TRP A 223 4.68 -15.73 -25.25
C TRP A 223 5.21 -16.82 -26.18
N ALA A 224 6.39 -17.37 -25.87
CA ALA A 224 7.10 -18.31 -26.74
C ALA A 224 6.36 -19.65 -27.01
N ASP A 225 5.34 -19.99 -26.23
CA ASP A 225 4.44 -21.13 -26.44
C ASP A 225 3.24 -20.82 -27.37
N GLY A 226 3.15 -19.58 -27.87
CA GLY A 226 2.05 -19.10 -28.70
C GLY A 226 0.82 -18.65 -27.90
N ARG A 227 0.85 -18.67 -26.56
CA ARG A 227 -0.24 -18.12 -25.74
C ARG A 227 -0.28 -16.60 -25.86
N THR A 228 -1.47 -16.02 -25.85
CA THR A 228 -1.68 -14.57 -25.95
C THR A 228 -2.45 -13.98 -24.76
N HIS A 229 -2.26 -12.69 -24.52
CA HIS A 229 -3.03 -11.86 -23.59
C HIS A 229 -3.30 -10.49 -24.21
N ASP A 230 -4.55 -10.17 -24.46
CA ASP A 230 -5.01 -8.83 -24.83
C ASP A 230 -5.36 -8.00 -23.59
N GLY A 231 -5.06 -6.70 -23.63
CA GLY A 231 -5.27 -5.80 -22.51
C GLY A 231 -5.30 -4.32 -22.89
N ARG A 232 -5.69 -3.48 -21.92
CA ARG A 232 -5.68 -2.02 -22.03
C ARG A 232 -5.08 -1.39 -20.79
N ILE A 233 -3.99 -0.65 -20.97
CA ILE A 233 -3.34 0.13 -19.92
C ILE A 233 -3.78 1.60 -19.99
N ASP A 234 -4.10 2.16 -18.82
CA ASP A 234 -4.47 3.56 -18.64
C ASP A 234 -3.22 4.35 -18.24
N VAL A 235 -2.45 4.78 -19.23
CA VAL A 235 -1.14 5.45 -19.08
C VAL A 235 -1.30 6.83 -18.44
N SER A 236 -0.51 7.08 -17.40
CA SER A 236 -0.57 8.28 -16.57
C SER A 236 0.84 8.72 -16.16
N LYS A 237 0.98 9.95 -15.63
CA LYS A 237 2.29 10.53 -15.26
C LYS A 237 3.09 9.72 -14.23
N SER A 238 2.46 8.86 -13.42
CA SER A 238 3.21 7.99 -12.49
C SER A 238 4.10 6.98 -13.22
N HIS A 239 3.64 6.48 -14.37
CA HIS A 239 4.32 5.45 -15.16
C HIS A 239 5.66 5.90 -15.77
N ILE A 240 5.99 7.20 -15.70
CA ILE A 240 7.33 7.72 -16.02
C ILE A 240 8.39 7.10 -15.09
N ASN A 241 8.05 6.94 -13.81
CA ASN A 241 8.98 6.49 -12.77
C ASN A 241 8.92 4.98 -12.51
N ASP A 242 7.90 4.28 -13.03
CA ASP A 242 7.74 2.83 -12.83
C ASP A 242 8.82 2.07 -13.60
N THR A 243 9.45 1.06 -13.00
CA THR A 243 10.48 0.25 -13.67
C THR A 243 9.90 -0.51 -14.85
N ASN A 244 8.86 -1.31 -14.59
CA ASN A 244 8.15 -2.16 -15.55
C ASN A 244 6.64 -1.86 -15.53
N PRO A 245 6.15 -0.74 -16.10
CA PRO A 245 4.74 -0.37 -16.07
C PRO A 245 3.80 -1.37 -16.76
N LEU A 246 4.16 -1.93 -17.91
CA LEU A 246 3.30 -2.86 -18.65
C LEU A 246 3.25 -4.24 -18.01
N GLY A 247 4.40 -4.80 -17.66
CA GLY A 247 4.50 -6.11 -17.01
C GLY A 247 3.87 -6.12 -15.62
N ASN A 248 4.08 -5.07 -14.82
CA ASN A 248 3.36 -4.92 -13.54
C ASN A 248 1.84 -4.78 -13.75
N HIS A 249 1.38 -4.08 -14.79
CA HIS A 249 -0.06 -3.96 -15.06
C HIS A 249 -0.68 -5.35 -15.32
N VAL A 250 -0.06 -6.16 -16.19
CA VAL A 250 -0.52 -7.51 -16.52
C VAL A 250 -0.39 -8.48 -15.34
N TYR A 251 0.74 -8.47 -14.62
CA TYR A 251 0.93 -9.29 -13.41
C TYR A 251 -0.10 -8.97 -12.33
N ASN A 252 -0.38 -7.67 -12.08
CA ASN A 252 -1.40 -7.26 -11.11
C ASN A 252 -2.82 -7.64 -11.56
N PHE A 253 -3.10 -7.63 -12.86
CA PHE A 253 -4.36 -8.14 -13.40
C PHE A 253 -4.53 -9.64 -13.08
N TYR A 254 -3.55 -10.47 -13.45
CA TYR A 254 -3.58 -11.91 -13.14
C TYR A 254 -3.67 -12.20 -11.64
N MET A 255 -2.91 -11.49 -10.79
CA MET A 255 -3.01 -11.59 -9.33
C MET A 255 -4.41 -11.20 -8.78
N SER A 256 -5.09 -10.25 -9.43
CA SER A 256 -6.45 -9.84 -9.08
C SER A 256 -7.48 -10.90 -9.48
N ILE A 257 -7.40 -11.49 -10.67
CA ILE A 257 -8.32 -12.57 -11.06
C ILE A 257 -8.01 -13.91 -10.38
N ALA A 258 -6.78 -14.15 -9.93
CA ALA A 258 -6.37 -15.34 -9.16
C ALA A 258 -6.95 -15.43 -7.74
N GLY A 259 -7.61 -14.37 -7.25
CA GLY A 259 -8.00 -14.23 -5.84
C GLY A 259 -6.84 -13.86 -4.90
N LEU A 260 -5.64 -13.58 -5.42
CA LEU A 260 -4.42 -13.38 -4.63
C LEU A 260 -4.20 -11.92 -4.21
N LYS A 261 -4.82 -10.95 -4.91
CA LYS A 261 -4.67 -9.51 -4.63
C LYS A 261 -6.00 -8.77 -4.78
N ARG A 262 -6.76 -8.66 -3.68
CA ARG A 262 -7.99 -7.86 -3.62
C ARG A 262 -7.67 -6.34 -3.68
N PRO A 263 -8.39 -5.54 -4.50
CA PRO A 263 -8.33 -4.09 -4.43
C PRO A 263 -8.71 -3.55 -3.04
N PHE A 264 -7.93 -2.62 -2.48
CA PHE A 264 -8.13 -2.10 -1.11
C PHE A 264 -9.51 -1.46 -0.88
N GLN A 265 -10.12 -0.93 -1.95
CA GLN A 265 -11.40 -0.22 -1.90
C GLN A 265 -12.63 -1.14 -1.88
N TRP A 266 -12.46 -2.45 -2.08
CA TRP A 266 -13.57 -3.41 -2.18
C TRP A 266 -13.65 -4.33 -0.98
N SER A 267 -14.88 -4.60 -0.55
CA SER A 267 -15.20 -5.67 0.39
C SER A 267 -14.89 -7.04 -0.22
N GLU A 268 -14.87 -8.06 0.63
CA GLU A 268 -14.61 -9.43 0.18
C GLU A 268 -15.72 -9.97 -0.72
N ASP A 269 -16.97 -9.59 -0.45
CA ASP A 269 -18.14 -10.05 -1.19
C ASP A 269 -18.30 -9.31 -2.53
N GLU A 270 -18.01 -8.01 -2.60
CA GLU A 270 -17.93 -7.27 -3.88
C GLU A 270 -16.87 -7.87 -4.81
N TYR A 271 -15.71 -8.23 -4.26
CA TYR A 271 -14.62 -8.85 -5.02
C TYR A 271 -14.97 -10.27 -5.50
N LYS A 272 -15.54 -11.12 -4.64
CA LYS A 272 -16.06 -12.44 -5.03
C LYS A 272 -17.14 -12.32 -6.11
N ASN A 273 -18.08 -11.39 -5.92
CA ASN A 273 -19.13 -11.12 -6.91
C ASN A 273 -18.52 -10.66 -8.25
N MET A 274 -17.48 -9.82 -8.26
CA MET A 274 -16.78 -9.44 -9.50
C MET A 274 -16.10 -10.65 -10.18
N LEU A 275 -15.41 -11.50 -9.41
CA LEU A 275 -14.76 -12.72 -9.95
C LEU A 275 -15.79 -13.65 -10.60
N THR A 276 -16.92 -13.89 -9.94
CA THR A 276 -17.98 -14.80 -10.42
C THR A 276 -18.85 -14.19 -11.53
N SER A 277 -19.18 -12.90 -11.48
CA SER A 277 -20.14 -12.28 -12.43
C SER A 277 -19.49 -11.66 -13.67
N VAL A 278 -18.33 -11.00 -13.52
CA VAL A 278 -17.65 -10.30 -14.62
C VAL A 278 -16.68 -11.24 -15.32
N TYR A 279 -15.79 -11.87 -14.55
CA TYR A 279 -14.74 -12.74 -15.08
C TYR A 279 -15.18 -14.21 -15.23
N LYS A 280 -16.34 -14.58 -14.65
CA LYS A 280 -16.89 -15.94 -14.68
C LYS A 280 -15.87 -16.98 -14.22
N MET A 281 -15.14 -16.65 -13.16
CA MET A 281 -14.13 -17.50 -12.55
C MET A 281 -14.78 -18.67 -11.81
N ASP A 282 -14.27 -19.85 -12.08
CA ASP A 282 -14.53 -21.12 -11.40
C ASP A 282 -13.19 -21.68 -10.87
N ASP A 283 -13.21 -22.82 -10.20
CA ASP A 283 -11.98 -23.41 -9.62
C ASP A 283 -10.95 -23.79 -10.70
N GLU A 284 -11.42 -24.16 -11.90
CA GLU A 284 -10.58 -24.57 -13.05
C GLU A 284 -9.82 -23.37 -13.64
N LYS A 285 -10.52 -22.27 -13.98
CA LYS A 285 -9.89 -21.02 -14.43
C LYS A 285 -9.03 -20.39 -13.35
N THR A 286 -9.41 -20.54 -12.08
CA THR A 286 -8.59 -20.05 -10.96
C THR A 286 -7.28 -20.83 -10.86
N ALA A 287 -7.29 -22.14 -11.15
CA ALA A 287 -6.06 -22.94 -11.25
C ALA A 287 -5.24 -22.56 -12.49
N GLU A 288 -5.88 -22.36 -13.65
CA GLU A 288 -5.22 -21.91 -14.89
C GLU A 288 -4.52 -20.56 -14.71
N VAL A 289 -5.19 -19.56 -14.13
CA VAL A 289 -4.61 -18.26 -13.84
C VAL A 289 -3.41 -18.34 -12.87
N LYS A 290 -3.47 -19.24 -11.88
CA LYS A 290 -2.34 -19.49 -10.96
C LYS A 290 -1.17 -20.19 -11.66
N HIS A 291 -1.46 -21.07 -12.62
CA HIS A 291 -0.47 -21.68 -13.49
C HIS A 291 0.20 -20.63 -14.39
N ILE A 292 -0.57 -19.67 -14.94
CA ILE A 292 -0.03 -18.53 -15.70
C ILE A 292 0.95 -17.71 -14.83
N LEU A 293 0.56 -17.37 -13.60
CA LEU A 293 1.40 -16.61 -12.66
C LEU A 293 2.69 -17.34 -12.23
N ALA A 294 2.72 -18.67 -12.29
CA ALA A 294 3.88 -19.46 -11.93
C ALA A 294 4.88 -19.60 -13.09
N ILE A 295 4.38 -19.67 -14.33
CA ILE A 295 5.16 -20.12 -15.49
C ILE A 295 5.54 -18.99 -16.45
N TYR A 296 4.74 -17.94 -16.62
CA TYR A 296 5.00 -16.93 -17.65
C TYR A 296 5.81 -15.75 -17.10
N MET A 297 6.79 -15.27 -17.86
CA MET A 297 7.55 -14.08 -17.52
C MET A 297 6.73 -12.81 -17.81
N PHE A 298 6.77 -11.85 -16.88
CA PHE A 298 6.16 -10.52 -16.99
C PHE A 298 7.21 -9.39 -16.97
N ASP A 299 8.49 -9.73 -17.08
CA ASP A 299 9.64 -8.82 -17.16
C ASP A 299 10.75 -9.53 -17.94
N ASP A 300 11.75 -8.80 -18.45
CA ASP A 300 12.85 -9.40 -19.23
C ASP A 300 13.98 -9.97 -18.36
N VAL A 301 13.90 -9.78 -17.03
CA VAL A 301 14.94 -10.17 -16.07
C VAL A 301 14.47 -11.36 -15.23
N SER A 302 15.19 -12.47 -15.27
CA SER A 302 14.99 -13.59 -14.35
C SER A 302 15.24 -13.11 -12.90
N SER A 303 14.26 -13.27 -12.03
CA SER A 303 14.29 -12.65 -10.69
C SER A 303 15.44 -13.18 -9.81
N SER A 304 16.44 -12.33 -9.53
CA SER A 304 17.12 -12.38 -8.24
C SER A 304 16.21 -11.74 -7.20
N SER A 305 15.98 -12.43 -6.08
CA SER A 305 15.06 -11.99 -5.04
C SER A 305 15.59 -10.78 -4.29
N ASP A 306 14.85 -9.67 -4.31
CA ASP A 306 15.07 -8.50 -3.44
C ASP A 306 14.82 -8.92 -1.97
N PRO A 307 15.83 -8.91 -1.07
CA PRO A 307 15.74 -9.51 0.25
C PRO A 307 15.19 -8.53 1.32
N ASP A 308 14.29 -7.61 0.95
CA ASP A 308 13.81 -6.57 1.88
C ASP A 308 12.30 -6.31 1.82
N LYS A 309 11.51 -7.38 2.07
CA LYS A 309 10.17 -7.34 2.70
C LYS A 309 9.54 -8.73 2.91
N LYS A 310 9.76 -9.35 4.07
CA LYS A 310 8.71 -10.12 4.79
C LYS A 310 9.13 -10.61 6.18
N GLY A 311 8.20 -10.48 7.13
CA GLY A 311 7.85 -11.51 8.13
C GLY A 311 8.88 -11.93 9.18
N LYS A 312 8.63 -11.57 10.46
CA LYS A 312 9.07 -12.36 11.63
C LYS A 312 7.97 -13.35 12.05
N GLY A 313 8.37 -14.51 12.59
CA GLY A 313 7.53 -15.62 13.07
C GLY A 313 7.43 -16.75 12.04
N GLU A 314 7.62 -18.05 12.35
CA GLU A 314 7.65 -18.83 13.62
C GLU A 314 8.77 -19.92 13.51
N GLU A 315 9.67 -20.11 14.49
CA GLU A 315 9.70 -21.08 15.64
C GLU A 315 10.05 -22.57 15.36
N GLU A 316 11.10 -23.07 16.06
CA GLU A 316 11.26 -24.44 16.65
C GLU A 316 12.54 -24.42 17.55
N GLN A 317 12.56 -24.41 18.89
CA GLN A 317 12.16 -25.32 20.01
C GLN A 317 13.37 -25.96 20.77
N THR A 318 13.11 -26.40 22.02
CA THR A 318 14.03 -26.97 23.07
C THR A 318 14.92 -25.96 23.82
N GLU A 319 15.05 -25.93 25.16
CA GLU A 319 14.48 -26.73 26.28
C GLU A 319 14.33 -25.88 27.59
N ALA A 320 13.59 -26.37 28.59
CA ALA A 320 13.27 -25.71 29.88
C ALA A 320 14.34 -26.00 30.98
N PRO A 321 14.28 -25.48 32.25
CA PRO A 321 13.24 -24.73 33.01
C PRO A 321 13.76 -23.34 33.53
N THR A 322 13.20 -22.59 34.50
CA THR A 322 12.29 -22.83 35.66
C THR A 322 11.50 -21.55 36.04
N ALA A 323 10.76 -21.53 37.16
CA ALA A 323 9.81 -20.48 37.57
C ALA A 323 10.36 -19.39 38.51
N ASN A 324 9.84 -18.14 38.39
CA ASN A 324 8.97 -17.55 39.43
C ASN A 324 8.28 -16.22 39.03
N GLU A 325 6.95 -16.24 39.14
CA GLU A 325 5.94 -15.23 39.52
C GLU A 325 6.14 -13.68 39.39
N THR A 326 5.04 -13.06 38.92
CA THR A 326 4.52 -11.70 39.21
C THR A 326 5.04 -10.47 38.44
N ALA A 327 4.30 -10.04 37.41
CA ALA A 327 3.56 -8.76 37.38
C ALA A 327 2.90 -8.53 36.00
N THR A 328 1.59 -8.31 35.96
CA THR A 328 0.83 -8.02 34.72
C THR A 328 0.67 -6.51 34.48
N GLU A 329 1.13 -6.04 33.31
CA GLU A 329 0.68 -4.75 32.73
C GLU A 329 0.10 -5.02 31.34
N ALA A 330 -1.08 -4.48 31.06
CA ALA A 330 -1.90 -4.90 29.92
C ALA A 330 -1.70 -4.02 28.68
N ALA A 331 -1.47 -4.66 27.52
CA ALA A 331 -1.50 -4.01 26.21
C ALA A 331 -2.92 -4.04 25.61
N GLU A 332 -3.31 -2.95 24.93
CA GLU A 332 -4.65 -2.79 24.35
C GLU A 332 -4.91 -3.71 23.14
N PRO A 333 -6.06 -4.39 23.04
CA PRO A 333 -6.46 -5.11 21.83
C PRO A 333 -7.21 -4.19 20.83
N VAL A 334 -6.74 -4.18 19.57
CA VAL A 334 -7.42 -3.50 18.47
C VAL A 334 -8.52 -4.41 17.90
N TYR A 335 -9.78 -4.08 18.17
CA TYR A 335 -10.95 -4.77 17.60
C TYR A 335 -11.52 -4.05 16.37
N ASN A 336 -11.60 -4.77 15.26
CA ASN A 336 -12.43 -4.41 14.11
C ASN A 336 -13.89 -4.80 14.40
N ALA A 337 -14.83 -3.88 14.18
CA ALA A 337 -16.24 -4.13 14.37
C ALA A 337 -16.88 -4.71 13.09
N VAL A 338 -17.44 -5.91 13.20
CA VAL A 338 -18.48 -6.44 12.29
C VAL A 338 -19.59 -6.98 13.18
N SER A 339 -20.81 -6.46 13.03
CA SER A 339 -21.95 -6.81 13.87
C SER A 339 -22.43 -8.24 13.60
N ALA A 340 -22.86 -8.92 14.67
CA ALA A 340 -23.36 -10.30 14.60
C ALA A 340 -24.75 -10.40 13.95
N SER A 341 -25.03 -11.56 13.34
CA SER A 341 -26.37 -12.02 13.00
C SER A 341 -26.54 -13.47 13.45
N THR A 342 -27.49 -13.70 14.36
CA THR A 342 -27.88 -15.04 14.83
C THR A 342 -28.86 -15.70 13.85
N PRO A 343 -28.63 -16.98 13.56
CA PRO A 343 -29.68 -17.99 13.63
C PRO A 343 -29.13 -19.21 14.36
N GLU A 344 -29.32 -19.27 15.68
CA GLU A 344 -28.90 -20.40 16.51
C GLU A 344 -29.88 -21.57 16.37
N THR A 345 -29.76 -22.29 15.27
CA THR A 345 -30.13 -23.71 15.22
C THR A 345 -28.86 -24.54 15.28
N VAL A 346 -28.58 -25.04 16.48
CA VAL A 346 -27.49 -25.99 16.74
C VAL A 346 -28.06 -27.39 16.57
N SER A 347 -27.39 -28.23 15.78
CA SER A 347 -27.70 -29.66 15.69
C SER A 347 -26.49 -30.48 16.10
N ILE A 348 -26.74 -31.44 16.99
CA ILE A 348 -25.73 -32.29 17.62
C ILE A 348 -26.01 -33.73 17.19
N THR A 349 -24.99 -34.42 16.71
CA THR A 349 -25.08 -35.81 16.26
C THR A 349 -23.98 -36.63 16.90
N LEU A 350 -24.36 -37.73 17.56
CA LEU A 350 -23.42 -38.71 18.10
C LEU A 350 -23.12 -39.77 17.04
N ASN A 351 -21.90 -39.75 16.50
CA ASN A 351 -21.48 -40.68 15.45
C ASN A 351 -20.83 -41.93 16.07
N ALA A 352 -21.64 -42.98 16.25
CA ALA A 352 -21.23 -44.23 16.86
C ALA A 352 -20.14 -44.98 16.06
N GLU A 353 -20.12 -44.85 14.72
CA GLU A 353 -19.14 -45.53 13.87
C GLU A 353 -17.73 -44.92 13.98
N ARG A 354 -17.65 -43.61 14.28
CA ARG A 354 -16.38 -42.88 14.38
C ARG A 354 -15.99 -42.50 15.81
N ASN A 355 -16.82 -42.90 16.79
CA ASN A 355 -16.67 -42.60 18.22
C ASN A 355 -16.45 -41.09 18.45
N GLY A 356 -17.35 -40.27 17.90
CA GLY A 356 -17.19 -38.82 17.82
C GLY A 356 -18.49 -38.04 17.98
N VAL A 357 -18.35 -36.80 18.45
CA VAL A 357 -19.43 -35.84 18.63
C VAL A 357 -19.33 -34.80 17.51
N GLU A 358 -20.41 -34.66 16.74
CA GLU A 358 -20.54 -33.71 15.64
C GLU A 358 -21.47 -32.56 16.08
N ILE A 359 -21.03 -31.31 15.92
CA ILE A 359 -21.84 -30.10 16.17
C ILE A 359 -21.89 -29.27 14.88
N ARG A 360 -23.11 -28.93 14.46
CA ARG A 360 -23.40 -28.10 13.28
C ARG A 360 -24.18 -26.86 13.70
N PHE A 361 -23.84 -25.74 13.07
CA PHE A 361 -24.49 -24.44 13.24
C PHE A 361 -25.02 -23.97 11.88
N ALA A 362 -26.17 -23.28 11.87
CA ALA A 362 -26.73 -22.74 10.63
C ALA A 362 -25.96 -21.50 10.09
N SER A 363 -25.24 -20.79 10.95
CA SER A 363 -24.30 -19.72 10.56
C SER A 363 -22.92 -19.93 11.20
N ILE A 364 -21.98 -19.03 10.91
CA ILE A 364 -20.66 -19.01 11.55
C ILE A 364 -20.86 -18.63 13.03
N PRO A 365 -20.41 -19.45 14.01
CA PRO A 365 -20.58 -19.12 15.43
C PRO A 365 -19.82 -17.86 15.84
N SER A 366 -20.22 -17.25 16.96
CA SER A 366 -19.51 -16.10 17.52
C SER A 366 -18.04 -16.44 17.85
N PRO A 367 -17.12 -15.46 17.86
CA PRO A 367 -15.72 -15.70 18.21
C PRO A 367 -15.54 -16.36 19.59
N GLU A 368 -16.41 -16.03 20.54
CA GLU A 368 -16.45 -16.62 21.88
C GLU A 368 -16.87 -18.10 21.84
N MET A 369 -17.93 -18.43 21.09
CA MET A 369 -18.36 -19.82 20.88
C MET A 369 -17.27 -20.64 20.16
N ILE A 370 -16.56 -20.04 19.19
CA ILE A 370 -15.40 -20.68 18.53
C ILE A 370 -14.26 -20.95 19.53
N ALA A 371 -14.02 -20.05 20.48
CA ALA A 371 -13.03 -20.26 21.54
C ALA A 371 -13.45 -21.39 22.49
N GLN A 372 -14.73 -21.44 22.89
CA GLN A 372 -15.29 -22.50 23.75
C GLN A 372 -15.28 -23.88 23.06
N LEU A 373 -15.59 -23.95 21.77
CA LEU A 373 -15.49 -25.19 20.98
C LEU A 373 -14.04 -25.71 20.96
N LYS A 374 -13.07 -24.82 20.71
CA LYS A 374 -11.65 -25.18 20.70
C LYS A 374 -11.13 -25.61 22.07
N SER A 375 -11.52 -24.93 23.16
CA SER A 375 -11.10 -25.30 24.52
C SER A 375 -11.68 -26.65 24.97
N ASN A 376 -12.88 -27.00 24.51
CA ASN A 376 -13.50 -28.31 24.73
C ASN A 376 -13.07 -29.39 23.71
N GLY A 377 -12.03 -29.13 22.91
CA GLY A 377 -11.37 -30.11 22.05
C GLY A 377 -12.01 -30.32 20.66
N PHE A 378 -13.00 -29.52 20.28
CA PHE A 378 -13.59 -29.58 18.94
C PHE A 378 -12.69 -28.91 17.89
N ARG A 379 -12.60 -29.54 16.72
CA ARG A 379 -11.88 -29.03 15.55
C ARG A 379 -12.82 -28.91 14.36
N TRP A 380 -12.58 -27.90 13.53
CA TRP A 380 -13.40 -27.64 12.34
C TRP A 380 -13.05 -28.59 11.18
N SER A 381 -14.04 -29.37 10.72
CA SER A 381 -13.94 -30.21 9.53
C SER A 381 -14.33 -29.41 8.30
N LYS A 382 -13.33 -28.91 7.55
CA LYS A 382 -13.52 -28.20 6.26
C LYS A 382 -14.42 -28.95 5.26
N PRO A 383 -14.23 -30.25 4.96
CA PRO A 383 -15.04 -30.94 3.94
C PRO A 383 -16.49 -31.19 4.37
N GLN A 384 -16.76 -31.33 5.67
CA GLN A 384 -18.09 -31.68 6.18
C GLN A 384 -18.86 -30.51 6.80
N LYS A 385 -18.20 -29.33 6.89
CA LYS A 385 -18.71 -28.08 7.46
C LYS A 385 -19.32 -28.25 8.86
N MET A 386 -18.58 -28.92 9.75
CA MET A 386 -19.00 -29.18 11.13
C MET A 386 -17.83 -29.19 12.11
N TRP A 387 -18.13 -29.00 13.39
CA TRP A 387 -17.20 -29.16 14.49
C TRP A 387 -17.20 -30.61 14.96
N TYR A 388 -16.01 -31.21 15.08
CA TYR A 388 -15.83 -32.60 15.45
C TYR A 388 -14.87 -32.74 16.62
N ALA A 389 -15.23 -33.58 17.59
CA ALA A 389 -14.36 -34.05 18.66
C ALA A 389 -14.53 -35.56 18.85
N LYS A 390 -13.50 -36.25 19.36
CA LYS A 390 -13.65 -37.64 19.81
C LYS A 390 -14.56 -37.68 21.04
N GLN A 391 -15.38 -38.72 21.14
CA GLN A 391 -16.31 -38.89 22.24
C GLN A 391 -15.56 -39.04 23.57
N SER A 392 -15.83 -38.13 24.51
CA SER A 392 -15.30 -38.13 25.87
C SER A 392 -16.36 -37.56 26.82
N THR A 393 -16.26 -37.85 28.12
CA THR A 393 -17.21 -37.35 29.13
C THR A 393 -17.31 -35.82 29.12
N ASN A 394 -16.19 -35.12 28.91
CA ASN A 394 -16.15 -33.65 28.83
C ASN A 394 -16.80 -33.14 27.53
N THR A 395 -16.49 -33.79 26.41
CA THR A 395 -17.03 -33.44 25.08
C THR A 395 -18.55 -33.64 25.00
N ILE A 396 -19.08 -34.70 25.60
CA ILE A 396 -20.53 -34.95 25.69
C ILE A 396 -21.18 -33.94 26.63
N ALA A 397 -20.61 -33.67 27.81
CA ALA A 397 -21.15 -32.69 28.75
C ALA A 397 -21.24 -31.29 28.12
N PHE A 398 -20.20 -30.86 27.40
CA PHE A 398 -20.21 -29.58 26.67
C PHE A 398 -21.23 -29.58 25.53
N ALA A 399 -21.31 -30.64 24.73
CA ALA A 399 -22.33 -30.73 23.67
C ALA A 399 -23.76 -30.64 24.24
N ASN A 400 -24.05 -31.38 25.31
CA ASN A 400 -25.36 -31.34 25.96
C ASN A 400 -25.65 -29.97 26.61
N SER A 401 -24.63 -29.19 26.96
CA SER A 401 -24.80 -27.79 27.43
C SER A 401 -25.13 -26.79 26.31
N LEU A 402 -25.00 -27.21 25.05
CA LEU A 402 -25.39 -26.45 23.86
C LEU A 402 -26.75 -26.90 23.28
N GLU A 403 -27.41 -27.90 23.87
CA GLU A 403 -28.81 -28.18 23.55
C GLU A 403 -29.69 -27.04 24.08
N PRO A 404 -30.64 -26.52 23.27
CA PRO A 404 -31.49 -25.42 23.69
C PRO A 404 -32.50 -25.89 24.74
N THR A 405 -32.16 -25.74 26.02
CA THR A 405 -33.17 -25.71 27.09
C THR A 405 -34.14 -24.57 26.82
N GLU A 406 -35.41 -24.89 26.61
CA GLU A 406 -36.48 -23.93 26.33
C GLU A 406 -36.66 -22.93 27.48
N SER A 407 -36.12 -21.70 27.37
CA SER A 407 -36.56 -20.45 28.02
C SER A 407 -35.53 -19.33 27.84
N PRO A 408 -35.91 -18.04 27.85
CA PRO A 408 -37.14 -17.42 27.35
C PRO A 408 -36.84 -16.43 26.19
N GLN A 409 -37.87 -15.84 25.58
CA GLN A 409 -37.71 -14.86 24.49
C GLN A 409 -37.00 -13.57 24.96
N GLY A 410 -35.70 -13.47 24.73
CA GLY A 410 -34.92 -12.23 24.93
C GLY A 410 -34.86 -11.40 23.65
N SER A 411 -35.58 -10.28 23.61
CA SER A 411 -35.38 -9.25 22.58
C SER A 411 -33.95 -8.71 22.65
N ALA A 412 -33.23 -8.69 21.52
CA ALA A 412 -31.91 -8.08 21.47
C ALA A 412 -32.00 -6.57 21.76
N GLU A 413 -31.60 -6.15 22.97
CA GLU A 413 -31.59 -4.74 23.33
C GLU A 413 -30.57 -3.96 22.48
N PRO A 414 -30.87 -2.71 22.10
CA PRO A 414 -29.97 -1.91 21.27
C PRO A 414 -28.66 -1.60 22.01
N TYR A 415 -27.54 -2.01 21.41
CA TYR A 415 -26.20 -1.71 21.92
C TYR A 415 -26.03 -0.19 22.10
N THR A 416 -25.93 0.23 23.35
CA THR A 416 -25.78 1.64 23.75
C THR A 416 -24.30 2.01 23.81
N TYR A 417 -23.92 3.09 23.15
CA TYR A 417 -22.54 3.59 23.20
C TYR A 417 -22.29 4.34 24.52
N PRO A 418 -21.15 4.12 25.20
CA PRO A 418 -20.82 4.87 26.41
C PRO A 418 -20.56 6.33 26.07
N ASP A 419 -21.16 7.26 26.82
CA ASP A 419 -20.94 8.68 26.57
C ASP A 419 -19.53 9.12 26.95
N ILE A 420 -18.99 10.07 26.17
CA ILE A 420 -17.65 10.62 26.32
C ILE A 420 -17.78 12.08 26.72
N ASN A 421 -17.27 12.44 27.89
CA ASN A 421 -17.15 13.84 28.28
C ASN A 421 -16.12 14.56 27.39
N ILE A 422 -16.55 15.66 26.76
CA ILE A 422 -15.69 16.52 25.92
C ILE A 422 -15.33 17.83 26.63
N ASN A 423 -15.88 18.11 27.80
CA ASN A 423 -15.68 19.34 28.57
C ASN A 423 -14.56 19.17 29.61
N ASP A 424 -13.37 18.81 29.11
CA ASP A 424 -12.14 18.54 29.87
C ASP A 424 -11.04 19.58 29.59
N ILE A 425 -11.40 20.74 29.01
CA ILE A 425 -10.47 21.77 28.50
C ILE A 425 -9.51 22.26 29.60
N ASP A 426 -10.00 22.43 30.82
CA ASP A 426 -9.21 22.90 31.97
C ASP A 426 -8.09 21.95 32.39
N THR A 427 -8.14 20.68 31.98
CA THR A 427 -7.09 19.69 32.28
C THR A 427 -5.80 19.94 31.47
N TYR A 428 -5.90 20.59 30.31
CA TYR A 428 -4.79 20.79 29.37
C TYR A 428 -3.98 22.06 29.69
N THR A 429 -3.21 22.01 30.78
CA THR A 429 -2.35 23.12 31.22
C THR A 429 -0.88 22.94 30.77
N ILE A 430 -0.13 24.04 30.69
CA ILE A 430 1.32 24.05 30.50
C ILE A 430 1.99 24.73 31.70
N SER A 431 3.02 24.10 32.27
CA SER A 431 3.77 24.65 33.41
C SER A 431 4.37 26.02 33.09
N LYS A 432 4.15 27.01 33.97
CA LYS A 432 4.67 28.39 33.80
C LYS A 432 6.19 28.43 33.62
N GLU A 433 6.91 27.51 34.28
CA GLU A 433 8.36 27.36 34.12
C GLU A 433 8.78 27.03 32.68
N LEU A 434 8.06 26.14 31.99
CA LEU A 434 8.33 25.82 30.59
C LEU A 434 8.01 27.01 29.67
N GLN A 435 6.97 27.78 29.98
CA GLN A 435 6.58 28.97 29.22
C GLN A 435 7.67 30.06 29.30
N ARG A 436 8.17 30.35 30.51
CA ARG A 436 9.30 31.24 30.76
C ARG A 436 10.55 30.80 30.01
N ARG A 437 10.96 29.54 30.15
CA ARG A 437 12.15 29.02 29.46
C ARG A 437 12.04 29.06 27.93
N GLU A 438 10.85 28.91 27.34
CA GLU A 438 10.63 29.11 25.90
C GLU A 438 10.69 30.58 25.49
N HIS A 439 10.18 31.49 26.34
CA HIS A 439 10.28 32.93 26.16
C HIS A 439 11.75 33.39 26.24
N ASP A 440 12.48 33.03 27.30
CA ASP A 440 13.89 33.38 27.52
C ASP A 440 14.79 32.85 26.38
N SER A 441 14.47 31.68 25.83
CA SER A 441 15.18 31.12 24.66
C SER A 441 14.99 31.93 23.37
N ASN A 442 14.02 32.86 23.34
CA ASN A 442 13.59 33.61 22.16
C ASN A 442 13.30 35.10 22.45
N TRP A 443 13.75 35.65 23.59
CA TRP A 443 13.28 36.95 24.10
C TRP A 443 13.51 38.12 23.14
N ILE A 444 14.63 38.12 22.40
CA ILE A 444 14.96 39.14 21.40
C ILE A 444 13.86 39.29 20.33
N PHE A 445 13.09 38.23 20.06
CA PHE A 445 12.03 38.22 19.05
C PHE A 445 10.62 38.45 19.63
N ARG A 446 10.48 38.72 20.94
CA ARG A 446 9.18 38.78 21.64
C ARG A 446 9.18 39.85 22.73
N ARG A 447 8.20 40.75 22.71
CA ARG A 447 8.06 41.80 23.74
C ARG A 447 7.55 41.27 25.08
N GLU A 448 6.77 40.19 25.07
CA GLU A 448 6.01 39.71 26.23
C GLU A 448 5.99 38.16 26.29
N GLU A 449 5.82 37.60 27.49
CA GLU A 449 5.54 36.18 27.71
C GLU A 449 4.10 35.88 27.25
N LYS A 450 3.93 34.83 26.44
CA LYS A 450 2.59 34.40 25.98
C LYS A 450 2.07 33.28 26.86
N ASP A 451 0.85 33.43 27.37
CA ASP A 451 0.15 32.34 28.05
C ASP A 451 -0.19 31.21 27.06
N ARG A 452 0.64 30.17 27.08
CA ARG A 452 0.51 28.98 26.23
C ARG A 452 -0.58 28.04 26.69
N THR A 453 -0.96 28.09 27.98
CA THR A 453 -2.11 27.33 28.49
C THR A 453 -3.38 27.87 27.84
N LYS A 454 -3.59 29.19 27.92
CA LYS A 454 -4.74 29.83 27.30
C LYS A 454 -4.79 29.63 25.79
N GLU A 455 -3.64 29.74 25.10
CA GLU A 455 -3.52 29.47 23.65
C GLU A 455 -4.04 28.07 23.25
N ILE A 456 -3.76 27.02 24.04
CA ILE A 456 -4.29 25.67 23.80
C ILE A 456 -5.76 25.57 24.16
N GLN A 457 -6.17 26.16 25.29
CA GLN A 457 -7.55 26.08 25.77
C GLN A 457 -8.52 26.74 24.79
N ASP A 458 -8.23 27.97 24.34
CA ASP A 458 -9.00 28.69 23.32
C ASP A 458 -9.09 27.87 22.01
N TYR A 459 -8.00 27.20 21.62
CA TYR A 459 -7.97 26.33 20.44
C TYR A 459 -8.84 25.07 20.61
N PHE A 460 -8.81 24.42 21.77
CA PHE A 460 -9.65 23.27 22.06
C PHE A 460 -11.14 23.63 22.23
N THR A 461 -11.45 24.84 22.72
CA THR A 461 -12.83 25.37 22.73
C THR A 461 -13.42 25.44 21.33
N SER A 462 -12.67 25.96 20.34
CA SER A 462 -13.14 26.06 18.95
C SER A 462 -13.49 24.68 18.32
N TRP A 463 -12.73 23.64 18.69
CA TRP A 463 -13.02 22.26 18.27
C TRP A 463 -14.17 21.63 19.05
N ASN A 464 -14.32 21.93 20.34
CA ASN A 464 -15.47 21.53 21.15
C ASN A 464 -16.78 22.07 20.56
N GLU A 465 -16.82 23.36 20.23
CA GLU A 465 -17.98 24.00 19.60
C GLU A 465 -18.32 23.36 18.25
N THR A 466 -17.28 23.18 17.39
CA THR A 466 -17.44 22.53 16.08
C THR A 466 -18.03 21.13 16.20
N VAL A 467 -17.54 20.31 17.14
CA VAL A 467 -18.05 18.95 17.37
C VAL A 467 -19.44 18.97 17.99
N SER A 468 -19.73 19.88 18.92
CA SER A 468 -21.04 20.00 19.56
C SER A 468 -22.12 20.38 18.55
N ASN A 469 -21.84 21.31 17.64
CA ASN A 469 -22.75 21.69 16.56
C ASN A 469 -23.09 20.50 15.64
N ILE A 470 -22.10 19.65 15.32
CA ILE A 470 -22.31 18.44 14.51
C ILE A 470 -23.10 17.39 15.31
N CYS A 471 -22.83 17.20 16.60
CA CYS A 471 -23.59 16.29 17.45
C CYS A 471 -25.06 16.71 17.58
N ASN A 472 -25.34 18.02 17.60
CA ASN A 472 -26.71 18.55 17.61
C ASN A 472 -27.45 18.40 16.26
N THR A 473 -26.77 17.95 15.19
CA THR A 473 -27.35 17.75 13.85
C THR A 473 -27.85 16.31 13.65
N THR A 474 -27.48 15.35 14.50
CA THR A 474 -27.80 13.93 14.29
C THR A 474 -28.10 13.20 15.59
N ASP A 475 -29.10 12.32 15.58
CA ASP A 475 -29.39 11.41 16.70
C ASP A 475 -28.57 10.11 16.65
N ASN A 476 -27.70 9.93 15.64
CA ASN A 476 -26.94 8.69 15.48
C ASN A 476 -25.81 8.58 16.52
N GLN A 477 -26.10 7.88 17.63
CA GLN A 477 -25.18 7.61 18.73
C GLN A 477 -23.81 7.10 18.27
N ARG A 478 -23.73 6.30 17.20
CA ARG A 478 -22.46 5.78 16.66
C ARG A 478 -21.58 6.92 16.14
N ILE A 479 -22.16 7.84 15.36
CA ILE A 479 -21.42 8.97 14.77
C ILE A 479 -20.95 9.92 15.89
N ILE A 480 -21.84 10.23 16.84
CA ILE A 480 -21.53 11.04 18.03
C ILE A 480 -20.36 10.41 18.81
N TYR A 481 -20.43 9.12 19.12
CA TYR A 481 -19.39 8.39 19.87
C TYR A 481 -18.03 8.48 19.19
N TYR A 482 -17.93 8.13 17.90
CA TYR A 482 -16.65 8.16 17.20
C TYR A 482 -16.09 9.58 17.02
N LEU A 483 -16.95 10.59 16.84
CA LEU A 483 -16.52 11.99 16.75
C LEU A 483 -16.00 12.52 18.10
N LYS A 484 -16.73 12.26 19.21
CA LYS A 484 -16.27 12.59 20.57
C LYS A 484 -14.96 11.86 20.92
N LYS A 485 -14.82 10.58 20.54
CA LYS A 485 -13.59 9.78 20.72
C LYS A 485 -12.42 10.36 19.93
N ALA A 486 -12.64 10.78 18.68
CA ALA A 486 -11.62 11.41 17.86
C ALA A 486 -11.15 12.75 18.46
N LEU A 487 -12.09 13.59 18.92
CA LEU A 487 -11.80 14.84 19.62
C LEU A 487 -10.95 14.61 20.89
N GLN A 488 -11.31 13.63 21.71
CA GLN A 488 -10.53 13.24 22.89
C GLN A 488 -9.10 12.79 22.54
N SER A 489 -8.94 11.92 21.53
CA SER A 489 -7.61 11.53 21.06
C SER A 489 -6.82 12.71 20.47
N PHE A 490 -7.50 13.66 19.83
CA PHE A 490 -6.88 14.84 19.24
C PHE A 490 -6.29 15.75 20.33
N LYS A 491 -7.09 16.13 21.34
CA LYS A 491 -6.63 17.00 22.44
C LYS A 491 -5.39 16.45 23.13
N LYS A 492 -5.43 15.17 23.53
CA LYS A 492 -4.32 14.48 24.20
C LYS A 492 -3.04 14.48 23.35
N LYS A 493 -3.14 14.10 22.07
CA LYS A 493 -1.98 14.07 21.15
C LYS A 493 -1.43 15.47 20.87
N TYR A 494 -2.31 16.44 20.62
CA TYR A 494 -1.91 17.81 20.33
C TYR A 494 -1.25 18.49 21.53
N HIS A 495 -1.79 18.33 22.74
CA HIS A 495 -1.20 18.86 23.97
C HIS A 495 0.18 18.24 24.27
N ALA A 496 0.31 16.92 24.15
CA ALA A 496 1.60 16.24 24.32
C ALA A 496 2.66 16.71 23.30
N ASN A 497 2.29 16.79 22.01
CA ASN A 497 3.18 17.33 20.97
C ASN A 497 3.53 18.81 21.21
N LYS A 498 2.58 19.63 21.65
CA LYS A 498 2.81 21.05 21.96
C LYS A 498 3.74 21.24 23.16
N ILE A 499 3.65 20.40 24.19
CA ILE A 499 4.64 20.35 25.29
C ILE A 499 6.02 19.95 24.77
N ALA A 500 6.11 18.91 23.94
CA ALA A 500 7.38 18.47 23.35
C ALA A 500 8.02 19.57 22.47
N TYR A 501 7.21 20.28 21.68
CA TYR A 501 7.63 21.43 20.86
C TYR A 501 8.16 22.59 21.71
N LEU A 502 7.41 23.01 22.74
CA LEU A 502 7.85 24.07 23.66
C LEU A 502 9.12 23.67 24.41
N THR A 503 9.24 22.40 24.81
CA THR A 503 10.45 21.86 25.47
C THR A 503 11.65 21.85 24.53
N ALA A 504 11.49 21.43 23.28
CA ALA A 504 12.55 21.45 22.29
C ALA A 504 13.04 22.89 22.00
N LYS A 505 12.12 23.86 21.93
CA LYS A 505 12.45 25.28 21.80
C LYS A 505 13.14 25.86 23.03
N ALA A 506 12.67 25.53 24.23
CA ALA A 506 13.29 25.93 25.50
C ALA A 506 14.68 25.29 25.74
N ALA A 507 14.99 24.19 25.06
CA ALA A 507 16.31 23.53 25.06
C ALA A 507 17.20 23.93 23.87
N THR A 508 16.72 24.84 23.01
CA THR A 508 17.41 25.31 21.81
C THR A 508 17.26 26.84 21.69
N PRO A 509 17.97 27.62 22.54
CA PRO A 509 17.99 29.07 22.41
C PRO A 509 18.42 29.51 21.02
N ASN A 510 17.79 30.57 20.51
CA ASN A 510 18.15 31.12 19.21
C ASN A 510 19.60 31.64 19.24
N ILE A 511 20.36 31.42 18.16
CA ILE A 511 21.75 31.88 18.05
C ILE A 511 21.92 33.41 18.14
N ALA A 512 20.84 34.18 17.93
CA ALA A 512 20.82 35.63 18.20
C ALA A 512 20.79 35.96 19.70
N VAL A 513 20.27 35.05 20.55
CA VAL A 513 20.19 35.20 22.01
C VAL A 513 21.47 34.75 22.69
N THR A 514 22.07 33.64 22.25
CA THR A 514 23.30 33.07 22.84
C THR A 514 24.59 33.50 22.16
N GLY A 515 24.52 34.14 20.99
CA GLY A 515 25.66 34.50 20.16
C GLY A 515 26.19 33.33 19.32
N ARG A 516 27.02 33.64 18.32
CA ARG A 516 27.59 32.64 17.38
C ARG A 516 28.85 31.94 17.88
N GLY A 517 29.45 32.40 18.98
CA GLY A 517 30.74 31.88 19.48
C GLY A 517 30.65 30.45 19.99
N GLY A 518 31.48 29.54 19.45
CA GLY A 518 31.58 28.15 19.92
C GLY A 518 30.39 27.24 19.61
N VAL A 519 29.39 27.70 18.86
CA VAL A 519 28.19 26.90 18.53
C VAL A 519 28.51 25.89 17.43
N ASN A 520 28.35 24.60 17.72
CA ASN A 520 28.39 23.55 16.70
C ASN A 520 27.14 23.64 15.81
N VAL A 521 27.30 24.19 14.60
CA VAL A 521 26.22 24.42 13.62
C VAL A 521 25.47 23.12 13.29
N ASN A 522 26.17 22.00 13.11
CA ASN A 522 25.53 20.72 12.78
C ASN A 522 24.65 20.20 13.92
N HIS A 523 25.07 20.42 15.17
CA HIS A 523 24.25 20.06 16.35
C HIS A 523 23.04 20.99 16.51
N TYR A 524 23.21 22.29 16.25
CA TYR A 524 22.11 23.27 16.26
C TYR A 524 21.07 22.96 15.17
N ASN A 525 21.50 22.68 13.93
CA ASN A 525 20.62 22.33 12.83
C ASN A 525 19.79 21.08 13.17
N LYS A 526 20.42 20.00 13.66
CA LYS A 526 19.70 18.80 14.12
C LYS A 526 18.64 19.06 15.21
N LYS A 527 18.85 20.07 16.07
CA LYS A 527 17.84 20.50 17.05
C LYS A 527 16.70 21.27 16.39
N MET A 528 16.97 22.10 15.38
CA MET A 528 15.95 22.79 14.59
C MET A 528 15.13 21.81 13.73
N ASP A 529 15.77 20.84 13.08
CA ASP A 529 15.09 19.76 12.34
C ASP A 529 14.08 19.01 13.23
N ARG A 530 14.42 18.81 14.52
CA ARG A 530 13.51 18.21 15.51
C ARG A 530 12.32 19.11 15.85
N ILE A 531 12.53 20.43 15.96
CA ILE A 531 11.47 21.41 16.19
C ILE A 531 10.52 21.48 14.99
N ASP A 532 11.06 21.46 13.77
CA ASP A 532 10.30 21.45 12.53
C ASP A 532 9.51 20.15 12.34
N LYS A 533 10.09 19.00 12.72
CA LYS A 533 9.36 17.73 12.76
C LYS A 533 8.18 17.78 13.74
N LEU A 534 8.38 18.28 14.96
CA LEU A 534 7.31 18.44 15.94
C LEU A 534 6.22 19.40 15.45
N MET A 535 6.59 20.46 14.73
CA MET A 535 5.64 21.36 14.08
C MET A 535 4.84 20.66 12.99
N LYS A 536 5.48 19.83 12.15
CA LYS A 536 4.79 19.02 11.13
C LYS A 536 3.81 18.02 11.76
N GLU A 537 4.22 17.32 12.81
CA GLU A 537 3.35 16.42 13.59
C GLU A 537 2.11 17.16 14.14
N SER A 538 2.25 18.42 14.58
CA SER A 538 1.09 19.23 15.03
C SER A 538 0.07 19.51 13.91
N ILE A 539 0.53 19.66 12.67
CA ILE A 539 -0.31 19.84 11.47
C ILE A 539 -1.00 18.51 11.15
N GLU A 540 -0.26 17.40 11.13
CA GLU A 540 -0.80 16.06 10.86
C GLU A 540 -1.88 15.65 11.88
N ILE A 541 -1.68 15.95 13.17
CA ILE A 541 -2.68 15.76 14.24
C ILE A 541 -3.93 16.62 13.99
N THR A 542 -3.76 17.85 13.50
CA THR A 542 -4.87 18.75 13.16
C THR A 542 -5.66 18.26 11.93
N ASP A 543 -4.96 17.78 10.91
CA ASP A 543 -5.60 17.27 9.68
C ASP A 543 -6.32 15.94 9.93
N TYR A 544 -5.84 15.10 10.85
CA TYR A 544 -6.59 13.95 11.36
C TYR A 544 -7.95 14.37 11.95
N MET A 545 -7.99 15.45 12.75
CA MET A 545 -9.25 15.95 13.33
C MET A 545 -10.20 16.52 12.28
N LYS A 546 -9.69 17.28 11.29
CA LYS A 546 -10.49 17.72 10.12
C LYS A 546 -11.10 16.54 9.39
N GLN A 547 -10.31 15.51 9.07
CA GLN A 547 -10.77 14.30 8.39
C GLN A 547 -11.83 13.53 9.20
N ALA A 548 -11.75 13.53 10.53
CA ALA A 548 -12.77 12.94 11.40
C ALA A 548 -14.10 13.72 11.33
N VAL A 549 -14.03 15.06 11.36
CA VAL A 549 -15.20 15.94 11.14
C VAL A 549 -15.82 15.74 9.76
N ASP A 550 -15.02 15.71 8.70
CA ASP A 550 -15.51 15.53 7.33
C ASP A 550 -16.02 14.11 7.05
N ARG A 551 -15.54 13.11 7.81
CA ARG A 551 -16.14 11.77 7.83
C ARG A 551 -17.51 11.81 8.50
N ALA A 552 -17.62 12.37 9.70
CA ALA A 552 -18.89 12.50 10.42
C ALA A 552 -19.96 13.24 9.58
N LYS A 553 -19.62 14.39 8.97
CA LYS A 553 -20.52 15.11 8.05
C LYS A 553 -20.99 14.26 6.87
N ARG A 554 -20.08 13.50 6.23
CA ARG A 554 -20.44 12.61 5.12
C ARG A 554 -21.29 11.43 5.54
N ASP A 555 -21.10 10.91 6.74
CA ASP A 555 -21.88 9.79 7.25
C ASP A 555 -23.28 10.25 7.71
N ILE A 556 -23.42 11.43 8.33
CA ILE A 556 -24.72 12.08 8.59
C ILE A 556 -25.49 12.26 7.27
N TYR A 557 -24.85 12.83 6.25
CA TYR A 557 -25.46 13.02 4.93
C TYR A 557 -25.88 11.70 4.25
N LYS A 558 -25.15 10.60 4.47
CA LYS A 558 -25.57 9.26 3.99
C LYS A 558 -26.80 8.77 4.76
N ASP A 559 -26.82 8.89 6.08
CA ASP A 559 -27.93 8.46 6.92
C ASP A 559 -29.21 9.24 6.59
N GLU A 560 -29.13 10.57 6.44
CA GLU A 560 -30.22 11.42 5.95
C GLU A 560 -30.75 10.97 4.58
N ARG A 561 -29.83 10.72 3.62
CA ARG A 561 -30.22 10.22 2.29
C ARG A 561 -30.86 8.83 2.35
N GLN A 562 -30.39 7.95 3.22
CA GLN A 562 -30.97 6.62 3.39
C GLN A 562 -32.36 6.70 4.05
N ALA A 563 -32.55 7.58 5.03
CA ALA A 563 -33.85 7.82 5.65
C ALA A 563 -34.87 8.34 4.62
N ILE A 564 -34.49 9.32 3.78
CA ILE A 564 -35.33 9.82 2.69
C ILE A 564 -35.61 8.70 1.67
N GLN A 565 -34.61 7.90 1.28
CA GLN A 565 -34.82 6.79 0.35
C GLN A 565 -35.77 5.73 0.93
N ASN A 566 -35.68 5.43 2.23
CA ASN A 566 -36.60 4.51 2.90
C ASN A 566 -38.04 5.06 2.91
N GLN A 567 -38.22 6.36 3.16
CA GLN A 567 -39.52 7.03 3.05
C GLN A 567 -40.09 6.93 1.63
N ILE A 568 -39.28 7.21 0.59
CA ILE A 568 -39.70 7.07 -0.82
C ILE A 568 -40.09 5.62 -1.13
N ASN A 569 -39.28 4.65 -0.68
CA ASN A 569 -39.53 3.22 -0.92
C ASN A 569 -40.78 2.69 -0.21
N SER A 570 -41.17 3.27 0.93
CA SER A 570 -42.42 2.92 1.63
C SER A 570 -43.69 3.36 0.89
N ILE A 571 -43.60 4.19 -0.16
CA ILE A 571 -44.75 4.59 -0.97
C ILE A 571 -45.08 3.47 -1.96
N THR A 572 -46.10 2.69 -1.61
CA THR A 572 -46.66 1.62 -2.43
C THR A 572 -47.74 2.10 -3.40
N ASP A 573 -48.51 3.14 -3.02
CA ASP A 573 -49.80 3.48 -3.64
C ASP A 573 -49.67 4.33 -4.91
N ILE A 574 -48.73 3.97 -5.78
CA ILE A 574 -48.40 4.70 -7.02
C ILE A 574 -49.61 4.78 -7.97
N ASP A 575 -50.42 3.73 -8.02
CA ASP A 575 -51.57 3.63 -8.93
C ASP A 575 -52.77 4.48 -8.51
N SER A 576 -52.80 4.96 -7.25
CA SER A 576 -53.78 5.97 -6.80
C SER A 576 -53.57 7.34 -7.45
N ALA A 577 -52.36 7.61 -7.95
CA ALA A 577 -51.97 8.90 -8.51
C ALA A 577 -52.12 8.93 -10.03
N GLN A 578 -53.14 9.64 -10.52
CA GLN A 578 -53.35 9.83 -11.96
C GLN A 578 -52.38 10.87 -12.55
N PHE A 579 -51.20 10.42 -12.97
CA PHE A 579 -50.25 11.21 -13.74
C PHE A 579 -50.80 11.52 -15.15
N LYS A 580 -50.91 12.80 -15.51
CA LYS A 580 -51.23 13.23 -16.89
C LYS A 580 -49.98 13.10 -17.76
N THR A 581 -50.13 12.68 -19.01
CA THR A 581 -49.00 12.58 -19.96
C THR A 581 -49.12 13.65 -21.03
N ASP A 582 -48.05 14.40 -21.27
CA ASP A 582 -48.01 15.47 -22.27
C ASP A 582 -46.65 15.49 -23.01
N LYS A 583 -46.46 16.42 -23.95
CA LYS A 583 -45.19 16.72 -24.63
C LYS A 583 -44.82 18.19 -24.43
N LEU A 584 -43.89 18.47 -23.53
CA LEU A 584 -43.42 19.81 -23.23
C LEU A 584 -41.92 19.97 -23.57
N PRO A 585 -41.47 21.19 -23.94
CA PRO A 585 -40.05 21.51 -23.98
C PRO A 585 -39.50 21.52 -22.55
N ILE A 586 -38.45 20.75 -22.30
CA ILE A 586 -37.67 20.79 -21.06
C ILE A 586 -36.28 21.36 -21.35
N THR A 587 -35.73 22.14 -20.42
CA THR A 587 -34.38 22.69 -20.53
C THR A 587 -33.48 22.00 -19.51
N VAL A 588 -32.45 21.28 -19.97
CA VAL A 588 -31.48 20.58 -19.11
C VAL A 588 -30.07 20.97 -19.53
N ALA A 589 -29.26 21.45 -18.59
CA ALA A 589 -27.89 21.91 -18.83
C ALA A 589 -27.74 22.92 -20.01
N GLY A 590 -28.74 23.78 -20.22
CA GLY A 590 -28.76 24.78 -21.29
C GLY A 590 -29.32 24.30 -22.64
N TYR A 591 -29.66 23.02 -22.79
CA TYR A 591 -30.27 22.47 -23.99
C TYR A 591 -31.77 22.27 -23.83
N THR A 592 -32.56 22.80 -24.76
CA THR A 592 -34.03 22.66 -24.77
C THR A 592 -34.45 21.53 -25.70
N GLU A 593 -35.12 20.50 -25.18
CA GLU A 593 -35.64 19.39 -25.97
C GLU A 593 -37.12 19.12 -25.65
N THR A 594 -37.95 18.93 -26.68
CA THR A 594 -39.34 18.49 -26.48
C THR A 594 -39.38 17.01 -26.12
N LYS A 595 -39.77 16.69 -24.89
CA LYS A 595 -39.87 15.30 -24.39
C LYS A 595 -41.30 14.96 -23.99
N ARG A 596 -41.59 13.65 -23.90
CA ARG A 596 -42.76 13.18 -23.15
C ARG A 596 -42.53 13.49 -21.67
N VAL A 597 -43.51 14.16 -21.06
CA VAL A 597 -43.53 14.49 -19.64
C VAL A 597 -44.71 13.82 -18.94
N TYR A 598 -44.55 13.48 -17.66
CA TYR A 598 -45.60 12.97 -16.79
C TYR A 598 -45.84 13.99 -15.68
N ILE A 599 -47.02 14.62 -15.67
CA ILE A 599 -47.37 15.76 -14.81
C ILE A 599 -48.28 15.29 -13.68
N TYR A 600 -47.96 15.69 -12.45
CA TYR A 600 -48.79 15.46 -11.26
C TYR A 600 -48.65 16.61 -10.27
N LYS A 601 -49.79 17.26 -9.95
CA LYS A 601 -49.85 18.53 -9.20
C LYS A 601 -48.83 19.56 -9.76
N GLN A 602 -47.92 20.07 -8.94
CA GLN A 602 -46.91 21.08 -9.30
C GLN A 602 -45.61 20.51 -9.90
N TYR A 603 -45.56 19.21 -10.16
CA TYR A 603 -44.35 18.51 -10.61
C TYR A 603 -44.53 17.84 -11.96
N MET A 604 -43.44 17.78 -12.73
CA MET A 604 -43.36 16.99 -13.96
C MET A 604 -42.13 16.08 -13.96
N ILE A 605 -42.27 14.89 -14.54
CA ILE A 605 -41.20 13.90 -14.71
C ILE A 605 -40.87 13.80 -16.19
N ALA A 606 -39.59 13.85 -16.56
CA ALA A 606 -39.14 13.66 -17.94
C ALA A 606 -37.89 12.77 -18.02
N LYS A 607 -37.69 12.06 -19.13
CA LYS A 607 -36.47 11.27 -19.36
C LYS A 607 -35.44 12.10 -20.13
N ALA A 608 -34.27 12.33 -19.54
CA ALA A 608 -33.18 13.10 -20.12
C ALA A 608 -31.82 12.54 -19.69
N TRP A 609 -30.87 12.45 -20.62
CA TRP A 609 -29.52 11.92 -20.36
C TRP A 609 -29.51 10.52 -19.71
N GLY A 610 -30.40 9.62 -20.18
CA GLY A 610 -30.49 8.23 -19.71
C GLY A 610 -31.42 8.00 -18.50
N CYS A 611 -31.49 8.95 -17.56
CA CYS A 611 -32.30 8.85 -16.34
C CYS A 611 -33.65 9.58 -16.43
N PHE A 612 -34.55 9.30 -15.48
CA PHE A 612 -35.72 10.14 -15.24
C PHE A 612 -35.34 11.30 -14.31
N ARG A 613 -35.88 12.49 -14.53
CA ARG A 613 -35.62 13.70 -13.74
C ARG A 613 -36.95 14.38 -13.40
N VAL A 614 -36.98 15.10 -12.29
CA VAL A 614 -38.17 15.80 -11.79
C VAL A 614 -37.95 17.31 -11.84
N PHE A 615 -38.95 18.03 -12.36
CA PHE A 615 -38.96 19.47 -12.53
C PHE A 615 -40.23 20.05 -11.88
N THR A 616 -40.18 21.32 -11.46
CA THR A 616 -41.40 22.08 -11.16
C THR A 616 -42.16 22.40 -12.46
N LEU A 617 -43.44 22.77 -12.37
CA LEU A 617 -44.21 23.27 -13.52
C LEU A 617 -43.53 24.44 -14.25
N ASP A 618 -42.76 25.27 -13.55
CA ASP A 618 -41.99 26.39 -14.11
C ASP A 618 -40.75 25.96 -14.93
N GLY A 619 -40.53 24.65 -15.09
CA GLY A 619 -39.40 24.10 -15.84
C GLY A 619 -38.07 24.10 -15.08
N ARG A 620 -38.05 24.44 -13.78
CA ARG A 620 -36.84 24.33 -12.95
C ARG A 620 -36.62 22.89 -12.54
N GLU A 621 -35.44 22.35 -12.81
CA GLU A 621 -35.05 21.03 -12.31
C GLU A 621 -34.97 21.07 -10.78
N ILE A 622 -35.55 20.08 -10.12
CA ILE A 622 -35.39 19.88 -8.69
C ILE A 622 -34.10 19.12 -8.51
N GLU A 623 -33.04 19.79 -8.05
CA GLU A 623 -31.75 19.20 -7.72
C GLU A 623 -31.88 18.19 -6.58
N SER A 624 -32.36 17.00 -6.92
CA SER A 624 -32.35 15.84 -6.07
C SER A 624 -30.96 15.22 -6.14
N ASN A 625 -30.15 15.47 -5.12
CA ASN A 625 -28.92 14.70 -4.85
C ASN A 625 -29.20 13.18 -4.71
N LEU A 626 -30.47 12.81 -4.52
CA LEU A 626 -31.02 11.52 -4.90
C LEU A 626 -31.15 11.46 -6.43
N LYS A 627 -30.10 11.00 -7.13
CA LYS A 627 -30.19 10.66 -8.56
C LYS A 627 -31.43 9.79 -8.79
N THR A 628 -32.44 10.32 -9.47
CA THR A 628 -33.64 9.57 -9.84
C THR A 628 -33.29 8.53 -10.89
N THR A 629 -32.92 7.34 -10.39
CA THR A 629 -33.30 5.99 -10.85
C THR A 629 -33.60 5.78 -12.33
N ASP A 630 -33.08 4.68 -12.88
CA ASP A 630 -33.35 4.25 -14.26
C ASP A 630 -34.83 3.95 -14.55
N THR A 631 -35.67 3.77 -13.53
CA THR A 631 -37.10 3.44 -13.66
C THR A 631 -38.03 4.64 -13.50
N LEU A 632 -39.14 4.64 -14.27
CA LEU A 632 -40.22 5.61 -14.14
C LEU A 632 -40.99 5.46 -12.81
N THR A 633 -41.08 4.24 -12.29
CA THR A 633 -41.81 3.89 -11.06
C THR A 633 -41.24 4.62 -9.85
N ASP A 634 -39.91 4.63 -9.73
CA ASP A 634 -39.22 5.29 -8.62
C ASP A 634 -39.28 6.83 -8.75
N ALA A 635 -39.22 7.37 -9.97
CA ALA A 635 -39.46 8.79 -10.21
C ALA A 635 -40.89 9.22 -9.81
N LYS A 636 -41.90 8.36 -10.02
CA LYS A 636 -43.27 8.60 -9.52
C LYS A 636 -43.34 8.57 -8.00
N ARG A 637 -42.69 7.58 -7.33
CA ARG A 637 -42.60 7.54 -5.85
C ARG A 637 -41.99 8.83 -5.30
N PHE A 638 -40.91 9.32 -5.93
CA PHE A 638 -40.25 10.55 -5.49
C PHE A 638 -41.16 11.78 -5.64
N VAL A 639 -41.92 11.92 -6.74
CA VAL A 639 -42.93 12.98 -6.86
C VAL A 639 -44.01 12.88 -5.79
N LEU A 640 -44.48 11.68 -5.43
CA LEU A 640 -45.46 11.51 -4.37
C LEU A 640 -44.89 11.88 -2.98
N TYR A 641 -43.64 11.55 -2.71
CA TYR A 641 -42.93 11.99 -1.51
C TYR A 641 -42.85 13.53 -1.43
N LEU A 642 -42.47 14.21 -2.52
CA LEU A 642 -42.41 15.67 -2.57
C LEU A 642 -43.80 16.30 -2.31
N VAL A 643 -44.84 15.78 -2.96
CA VAL A 643 -46.23 16.23 -2.75
C VAL A 643 -46.68 16.07 -1.30
N ASN A 644 -46.39 14.92 -0.67
CA ASN A 644 -46.75 14.68 0.73
C ASN A 644 -46.01 15.64 1.67
N LYS A 645 -44.74 15.92 1.38
CA LYS A 645 -43.91 16.87 2.13
C LYS A 645 -44.44 18.31 2.01
N ASP A 646 -44.86 18.73 0.82
CA ASP A 646 -45.47 20.04 0.63
C ASP A 646 -46.79 20.17 1.40
N GLN A 647 -47.62 19.12 1.40
CA GLN A 647 -48.87 19.10 2.16
C GLN A 647 -48.63 19.18 3.67
N GLN A 648 -47.64 18.46 4.21
CA GLN A 648 -47.25 18.59 5.62
C GLN A 648 -46.75 20.00 5.96
N ASN A 649 -45.86 20.58 5.13
CA ASN A 649 -45.38 21.96 5.31
C ASN A 649 -46.53 22.98 5.27
N SER A 650 -47.54 22.75 4.41
CA SER A 650 -48.71 23.62 4.25
C SER A 650 -49.74 23.47 5.39
N THR A 651 -49.56 22.49 6.28
CA THR A 651 -50.41 22.23 7.45
C THR A 651 -49.71 22.61 8.77
N ALA A 652 -48.40 22.92 8.71
CA ALA A 652 -47.58 23.35 9.85
C ALA A 652 -47.37 24.87 9.93
N VAL A 653 -48.01 25.62 9.01
CA VAL A 653 -48.10 27.09 8.95
C VAL A 653 -49.55 27.51 9.21
#